data_AF-A0A915E3I9-F1
#
_entry.id   AF-A0A915E3I9-F1
#
_cell.length_a   1.000
_cell.length_b   1.000
_cell.length_c   1.000
_cell.angle_alpha   90.00
_cell.angle_beta   90.00
_cell.angle_gamma   90.00
#
_symmetry.space_group_name_H-M   'P 1'
#
loop_
_entity.id
_entity.type
_entity.pdbx_description
1 polymer ?
#
loop_
_entity_poly.entity_id
_entity_poly.type
_entity_poly.pdbx_seq_one_letter_code
_entity_poly.pdbx_strand_id
1 'polypeptide(L)'
;MLLVLLVIAFAGASTATTCDKPSSDTCDLKILECCDENFRENLQIADKCDGHPIYKNASCAMNQLQNFTAGLHNVYSVCSEFNLFRDCLGQSMRSCTEYGWYLKNQYPLMDAKLNQGMFTRLIFQCGAGLDAFLNNNKCMIDTIINNYLQIRSCDQEFNRNVEVSRSDRACTYVNEVKGCYEAPLLASCGVEAGWWGCEIKRLVTSVTFLNVGATVQLWRTSPNFEVTKNKFSKSMKIVAIGAAPTSLGLAYRINELKKANQAEDVELVILEQSFCEDDEIPSGVFPGGLSCTVTDDKGFLWDMGGHITFSHNFPYYEKATREAVGEWNDLQRQCLVDMNYLFDTKGIPQFAVPLFPEQVKQNCLDDLKERYENTSGSSGAIDNFEDWIMAHFDQLSWTSSSSHTLAKCGLWNQRKCLQTGNELAKADFGWGPNATFSFPKYGGTGAVWKSIAEMLPQEWLHYNCQVTEVDYENKQVKYRKGIKHKKCAELNIAHNQVFIIGVGLKLPMPEFCKTFTWLYFPDQSHLPVRYGEVTPDNQQYWSVMCECAKPSDDQVSEEEIRDRAIEGLILKSIIKREQIVSLYSTSLPYGYPIPTVQRDAELARAHRALEKNSIYSRGRFGGWKYEVSNQDHCFIQGKELADRLVLNEPEKLYKTGVNENRVKSATQNHCCFYIFPILTL
;
A
#
# COMPACT_ATOMS: atom_id res chain seq x y z
N MET A 1 32.26 41.25 23.18
CA MET A 1 31.76 42.62 23.38
C MET A 1 31.71 43.30 22.03
N LEU A 2 30.51 43.43 21.42
CA LEU A 2 30.25 43.92 20.05
C LEU A 2 30.94 43.09 18.92
N LEU A 3 30.43 42.97 17.70
CA LEU A 3 29.31 43.66 17.05
C LEU A 3 28.38 42.65 16.34
N VAL A 4 27.07 42.89 16.41
CA VAL A 4 26.05 42.17 15.63
C VAL A 4 25.76 42.96 14.35
N LEU A 5 25.92 42.31 13.20
CA LEU A 5 25.39 42.72 11.89
C LEU A 5 24.76 41.45 11.29
N LEU A 6 23.50 41.11 11.59
CA LEU A 6 22.29 41.82 11.16
C LEU A 6 22.16 41.86 9.62
N VAL A 7 22.38 40.71 8.97
CA VAL A 7 21.70 40.36 7.72
C VAL A 7 20.40 39.65 8.09
N ILE A 8 19.35 40.44 8.37
CA ILE A 8 17.98 39.94 8.29
C ILE A 8 17.67 39.79 6.80
N ALA A 9 17.93 38.59 6.26
CA ALA A 9 17.33 38.17 5.02
C ALA A 9 15.87 37.84 5.31
N PHE A 10 14.99 38.82 5.09
CA PHE A 10 13.53 38.80 5.19
C PHE A 10 12.90 37.43 5.48
N ALA A 11 12.90 37.03 6.76
CA ALA A 11 11.70 36.45 7.31
C ALA A 11 10.66 37.58 7.31
N GLY A 12 9.86 37.63 6.25
CA GLY A 12 8.59 38.34 6.32
C GLY A 12 7.87 37.78 7.54
N ALA A 13 7.50 38.63 8.48
CA ALA A 13 6.71 38.20 9.63
C ALA A 13 5.37 37.72 9.07
N SER A 14 5.21 36.41 8.91
CA SER A 14 3.91 35.82 8.59
C SER A 14 2.97 36.20 9.72
N THR A 15 2.03 37.08 9.41
CA THR A 15 0.85 37.38 10.22
C THR A 15 -0.08 36.17 10.17
N ALA A 16 0.42 35.02 10.64
CA ALA A 16 -0.31 33.77 10.66
C ALA A 16 -1.52 33.93 11.60
N THR A 17 -2.66 34.28 11.02
CA THR A 17 -3.90 34.49 11.73
C THR A 17 -4.27 33.16 12.39
N THR A 18 -4.51 33.21 13.70
CA THR A 18 -4.84 31.99 14.44
C THR A 18 -6.25 31.56 14.07
N CYS A 19 -6.35 30.57 13.17
CA CYS A 19 -7.63 30.05 12.71
C CYS A 19 -8.31 29.18 13.78
N ASP A 20 -9.64 29.28 13.85
CA ASP A 20 -10.46 28.33 14.61
C ASP A 20 -10.27 26.92 14.07
N LYS A 21 -10.29 25.91 14.95
CA LYS A 21 -10.17 24.51 14.56
C LYS A 21 -11.52 23.93 14.15
N PRO A 22 -11.58 23.05 13.13
CA PRO A 22 -12.82 22.41 12.70
C PRO A 22 -13.40 21.53 13.80
N SER A 23 -14.70 21.65 14.01
CA SER A 23 -15.48 20.86 14.98
C SER A 23 -16.14 19.61 14.37
N SER A 24 -16.02 19.42 13.05
CA SER A 24 -16.56 18.29 12.30
C SER A 24 -15.77 18.04 11.01
N ASP A 25 -16.15 17.00 10.26
CA ASP A 25 -15.68 16.69 8.90
C ASP A 25 -16.27 17.60 7.81
N THR A 26 -17.27 18.42 8.16
CA THR A 26 -17.97 19.31 7.24
C THR A 26 -17.21 20.63 7.10
N CYS A 27 -17.01 21.11 5.87
CA CYS A 27 -16.23 22.33 5.63
C CYS A 27 -16.98 23.60 6.07
N ASP A 28 -16.36 24.32 7.01
CA ASP A 28 -16.74 25.67 7.43
C ASP A 28 -16.00 26.72 6.57
N LEU A 29 -16.75 27.65 5.97
CA LEU A 29 -16.22 28.68 5.08
C LEU A 29 -15.25 29.64 5.78
N LYS A 30 -15.44 29.97 7.06
CA LYS A 30 -14.58 30.91 7.79
C LYS A 30 -13.22 30.29 8.11
N ILE A 31 -13.23 29.01 8.48
CA ILE A 31 -12.01 28.23 8.70
C ILE A 31 -11.25 28.11 7.37
N LEU A 32 -11.95 27.79 6.27
CA LEU A 32 -11.35 27.75 4.93
C LEU A 32 -10.78 29.11 4.52
N GLU A 33 -11.48 30.22 4.75
CA GLU A 33 -11.00 31.58 4.47
C GLU A 33 -9.70 31.90 5.22
N CYS A 34 -9.64 31.59 6.52
CA CYS A 34 -8.44 31.82 7.33
C CYS A 34 -7.25 30.90 6.94
N CYS A 35 -7.50 29.61 6.68
CA CYS A 35 -6.44 28.70 6.26
C CYS A 35 -5.89 29.10 4.87
N ASP A 36 -6.75 29.51 3.93
CA ASP A 36 -6.37 30.02 2.61
C ASP A 36 -5.59 31.34 2.68
N GLU A 37 -5.98 32.27 3.56
CA GLU A 37 -5.25 33.52 3.78
C GLU A 37 -3.81 33.27 4.23
N ASN A 38 -3.62 32.46 5.29
CA ASN A 38 -2.29 32.04 5.75
C ASN A 38 -1.47 31.38 4.63
N PHE A 39 -2.07 30.49 3.84
CA PHE A 39 -1.41 29.81 2.72
C PHE A 39 -0.97 30.78 1.61
N ARG A 40 -1.81 31.77 1.27
CA ARG A 40 -1.51 32.78 0.24
C ARG A 40 -0.51 33.83 0.69
N GLU A 41 -0.54 34.24 1.96
CA GLU A 41 0.41 35.20 2.54
C GLU A 41 1.81 34.59 2.62
N ASN A 42 1.94 33.38 3.18
CA ASN A 42 3.23 32.71 3.35
C ASN A 42 3.92 32.39 2.01
N LEU A 43 3.14 32.12 0.96
CA LEU A 43 3.64 31.95 -0.42
C LEU A 43 3.74 33.26 -1.22
N GLN A 44 3.39 34.42 -0.65
CA GLN A 44 3.41 35.72 -1.33
C GLN A 44 2.67 35.70 -2.69
N ILE A 45 1.50 35.05 -2.71
CA ILE A 45 0.61 34.95 -3.87
C ILE A 45 -0.73 35.66 -3.69
N ALA A 46 -1.03 36.20 -2.50
CA ALA A 46 -2.29 36.89 -2.18
C ALA A 46 -2.65 37.99 -3.22
N ASP A 47 -1.74 38.92 -3.49
CA ASP A 47 -1.98 40.04 -4.42
C ASP A 47 -1.91 39.66 -5.90
N LYS A 48 -1.47 38.42 -6.23
CA LYS A 48 -1.23 38.00 -7.62
C LYS A 48 -2.48 37.49 -8.34
N CYS A 49 -3.61 37.40 -7.63
CA CYS A 49 -4.91 36.94 -8.12
C CYS A 49 -6.05 37.89 -7.69
N ASP A 50 -5.82 39.19 -7.81
CA ASP A 50 -6.78 40.26 -7.49
C ASP A 50 -7.28 40.24 -6.02
N GLY A 51 -6.45 39.72 -5.10
CA GLY A 51 -6.81 39.52 -3.69
C GLY A 51 -7.85 38.42 -3.43
N HIS A 52 -8.25 37.65 -4.46
CA HIS A 52 -9.21 36.57 -4.29
C HIS A 52 -8.59 35.33 -3.63
N PRO A 53 -9.31 34.66 -2.72
CA PRO A 53 -8.97 33.32 -2.22
C PRO A 53 -8.66 32.33 -3.34
N ILE A 54 -7.77 31.36 -3.10
CA ILE A 54 -7.34 30.41 -4.14
C ILE A 54 -8.53 29.65 -4.74
N TYR A 55 -9.58 29.45 -3.94
CA TYR A 55 -10.79 28.75 -4.35
C TYR A 55 -11.86 29.63 -5.00
N LYS A 56 -11.71 30.97 -4.99
CA LYS A 56 -12.56 31.91 -5.74
C LYS A 56 -11.96 32.27 -7.11
N ASN A 57 -10.65 32.06 -7.33
CA ASN A 57 -9.98 32.22 -8.62
C ASN A 57 -8.96 31.08 -8.87
N ALA A 58 -9.50 29.87 -9.01
CA ALA A 58 -8.76 28.61 -9.15
C ALA A 58 -7.73 28.61 -10.29
N SER A 59 -8.12 29.22 -11.41
CA SER A 59 -7.28 29.33 -12.61
C SER A 59 -6.04 30.19 -12.34
N CYS A 60 -6.20 31.35 -11.70
CA CYS A 60 -5.06 32.16 -11.31
C CYS A 60 -4.18 31.44 -10.28
N ALA A 61 -4.78 30.87 -9.23
CA ALA A 61 -4.05 30.18 -8.16
C ALA A 61 -3.16 29.05 -8.69
N MET A 62 -3.67 28.20 -9.59
CA MET A 62 -2.86 27.15 -10.23
C MET A 62 -1.69 27.70 -11.04
N ASN A 63 -1.89 28.79 -11.79
CA ASN A 63 -0.80 29.43 -12.54
C ASN A 63 0.27 30.01 -11.60
N GLN A 64 -0.14 30.67 -10.50
CA GLN A 64 0.80 31.22 -9.53
C GLN A 64 1.58 30.12 -8.79
N LEU A 65 0.91 29.05 -8.34
CA LEU A 65 1.56 27.90 -7.71
C LEU A 65 2.53 27.19 -8.66
N GLN A 66 2.15 27.01 -9.93
CA GLN A 66 3.03 26.42 -10.94
C GLN A 66 4.27 27.28 -11.19
N ASN A 67 4.09 28.60 -11.37
CA ASN A 67 5.20 29.54 -11.52
C ASN A 67 6.09 29.59 -10.28
N PHE A 68 5.50 29.48 -9.07
CA PHE A 68 6.25 29.40 -7.82
C PHE A 68 7.12 28.14 -7.83
N THR A 69 6.56 26.96 -8.10
CA THR A 69 7.31 25.69 -8.13
C THR A 69 8.37 25.59 -9.25
N ALA A 70 8.31 26.46 -10.26
CA ALA A 70 9.30 26.56 -11.33
C ALA A 70 10.34 27.68 -11.10
N GLY A 71 10.12 28.56 -10.11
CA GLY A 71 10.95 29.73 -9.85
C GLY A 71 12.09 29.50 -8.86
N LEU A 72 12.72 30.60 -8.43
CA LEU A 72 13.83 30.62 -7.47
C LEU A 72 13.49 30.11 -6.06
N HIS A 73 12.21 29.75 -5.81
CA HIS A 73 11.70 29.25 -4.54
C HIS A 73 11.09 27.86 -4.77
N ASN A 74 11.61 26.87 -4.08
CA ASN A 74 11.45 25.47 -4.46
C ASN A 74 10.08 24.86 -4.10
N VAL A 75 9.85 23.63 -4.59
CA VAL A 75 8.68 22.82 -4.26
C VAL A 75 8.48 22.61 -2.75
N TYR A 76 9.56 22.58 -1.95
CA TYR A 76 9.45 22.42 -0.49
C TYR A 76 8.71 23.58 0.18
N SER A 77 8.85 24.82 -0.29
CA SER A 77 8.08 25.95 0.25
C SER A 77 6.59 25.76 0.01
N VAL A 78 6.17 25.42 -1.22
CA VAL A 78 4.76 25.15 -1.53
C VAL A 78 4.23 23.97 -0.72
N CYS A 79 5.02 22.92 -0.55
CA CYS A 79 4.63 21.75 0.22
C CYS A 79 4.64 21.96 1.74
N SER A 80 5.51 22.82 2.27
CA SER A 80 5.49 23.28 3.67
C SER A 80 4.16 23.96 3.95
N GLU A 81 3.83 25.00 3.17
CA GLU A 81 2.61 25.78 3.38
C GLU A 81 1.35 24.96 3.10
N PHE A 82 1.39 24.03 2.13
CA PHE A 82 0.27 23.15 1.84
C PHE A 82 0.02 22.13 2.98
N ASN A 83 1.07 21.65 3.65
CA ASN A 83 0.89 20.82 4.85
C ASN A 83 0.29 21.65 6.00
N LEU A 84 0.72 22.90 6.22
CA LEU A 84 0.10 23.79 7.21
C LEU A 84 -1.37 24.10 6.89
N PHE A 85 -1.71 24.33 5.62
CA PHE A 85 -3.09 24.47 5.15
C PHE A 85 -3.94 23.21 5.44
N ARG A 86 -3.38 22.03 5.18
CA ARG A 86 -4.05 20.74 5.48
C ARG A 86 -4.26 20.54 6.98
N ASP A 87 -3.26 20.85 7.79
CA ASP A 87 -3.32 20.68 9.24
C ASP A 87 -4.27 21.70 9.89
N CYS A 88 -4.39 22.90 9.31
CA CYS A 88 -5.39 23.93 9.64
C CYS A 88 -6.82 23.45 9.38
N LEU A 89 -7.06 22.80 8.23
CA LEU A 89 -8.37 22.21 7.88
C LEU A 89 -8.66 20.85 8.52
N GLY A 90 -7.67 20.16 9.07
CA GLY A 90 -7.83 18.90 9.82
C GLY A 90 -8.77 17.90 9.13
N GLN A 91 -9.85 17.51 9.85
CA GLN A 91 -10.85 16.56 9.33
C GLN A 91 -11.73 17.14 8.22
N SER A 92 -11.93 18.46 8.15
CA SER A 92 -12.78 19.09 7.13
C SER A 92 -12.08 19.29 5.78
N MET A 93 -10.76 19.07 5.71
CA MET A 93 -9.94 19.14 4.49
C MET A 93 -10.60 18.46 3.28
N ARG A 94 -11.15 17.26 3.47
CA ARG A 94 -11.84 16.53 2.39
C ARG A 94 -13.06 17.30 1.89
N SER A 95 -13.96 17.69 2.79
CA SER A 95 -15.14 18.48 2.42
C SER A 95 -14.78 19.85 1.84
N CYS A 96 -13.65 20.47 2.22
CA CYS A 96 -13.23 21.77 1.72
C CYS A 96 -12.57 21.72 0.33
N THR A 97 -12.15 20.55 -0.13
CA THR A 97 -11.42 20.40 -1.41
C THR A 97 -12.19 19.60 -2.47
N GLU A 98 -13.30 18.96 -2.12
CA GLU A 98 -14.21 18.30 -3.06
C GLU A 98 -15.13 19.30 -3.81
N TYR A 99 -15.25 19.16 -5.13
CA TYR A 99 -16.11 19.98 -6.00
C TYR A 99 -17.57 20.10 -5.51
N GLY A 100 -18.09 19.05 -4.85
CA GLY A 100 -19.47 18.97 -4.39
C GLY A 100 -19.82 20.01 -3.32
N TRP A 101 -18.85 20.41 -2.49
CA TRP A 101 -19.06 21.50 -1.54
C TRP A 101 -19.11 22.86 -2.24
N TYR A 102 -18.24 23.09 -3.22
CA TYR A 102 -18.26 24.31 -4.04
C TYR A 102 -19.61 24.46 -4.80
N LEU A 103 -20.13 23.39 -5.40
CA LEU A 103 -21.43 23.41 -6.08
C LEU A 103 -22.59 23.68 -5.11
N LYS A 104 -22.59 23.09 -3.90
CA LYS A 104 -23.58 23.37 -2.85
C LYS A 104 -23.57 24.85 -2.42
N ASN A 105 -22.40 25.50 -2.49
CA ASN A 105 -22.22 26.92 -2.16
C ASN A 105 -22.26 27.84 -3.39
N GLN A 106 -22.87 27.40 -4.50
CA GLN A 106 -23.16 28.20 -5.71
C GLN A 106 -21.92 28.73 -6.47
N TYR A 107 -20.73 28.15 -6.25
CA TYR A 107 -19.55 28.47 -7.06
C TYR A 107 -19.70 27.94 -8.50
N PRO A 108 -19.12 28.62 -9.51
CA PRO A 108 -19.20 28.16 -10.90
C PRO A 108 -18.61 26.75 -11.08
N LEU A 109 -19.24 25.95 -11.95
CA LEU A 109 -18.84 24.56 -12.20
C LEU A 109 -17.38 24.42 -12.64
N MET A 110 -16.85 25.38 -13.39
CA MET A 110 -15.44 25.36 -13.82
C MET A 110 -14.51 25.59 -12.63
N ASP A 111 -14.75 26.60 -11.80
CA ASP A 111 -13.93 26.88 -10.62
C ASP A 111 -13.98 25.75 -9.60
N ALA A 112 -15.17 25.18 -9.35
CA ALA A 112 -15.34 24.01 -8.48
C ALA A 112 -14.47 22.81 -8.91
N LYS A 113 -14.36 22.56 -10.22
CA LYS A 113 -13.51 21.50 -10.80
C LYS A 113 -12.03 21.85 -10.72
N LEU A 114 -11.68 23.09 -11.10
CA LEU A 114 -10.31 23.59 -11.07
C LEU A 114 -9.74 23.58 -9.64
N ASN A 115 -10.55 23.86 -8.62
CA ASN A 115 -10.19 23.76 -7.21
C ASN A 115 -9.82 22.34 -6.81
N GLN A 116 -10.71 21.37 -7.08
CA GLN A 116 -10.41 19.97 -6.77
C GLN A 116 -9.18 19.49 -7.56
N GLY A 117 -9.03 19.90 -8.82
CA GLY A 117 -7.83 19.66 -9.63
C GLY A 117 -6.55 20.19 -8.98
N MET A 118 -6.56 21.44 -8.54
CA MET A 118 -5.45 22.10 -7.86
C MET A 118 -5.05 21.37 -6.57
N PHE A 119 -6.00 21.09 -5.68
CA PHE A 119 -5.70 20.39 -4.43
C PHE A 119 -5.24 18.94 -4.67
N THR A 120 -5.84 18.24 -5.65
CA THR A 120 -5.40 16.90 -6.05
C THR A 120 -3.95 16.92 -6.57
N ARG A 121 -3.59 17.94 -7.35
CA ARG A 121 -2.20 18.17 -7.79
C ARG A 121 -1.27 18.40 -6.60
N LEU A 122 -1.62 19.27 -5.66
CA LEU A 122 -0.80 19.56 -4.47
C LEU A 122 -0.62 18.31 -3.59
N ILE A 123 -1.68 17.52 -3.38
CA ILE A 123 -1.63 16.24 -2.64
C ILE A 123 -0.63 15.26 -3.28
N PHE A 124 -0.61 15.16 -4.61
CA PHE A 124 0.37 14.34 -5.32
C PHE A 124 1.78 14.93 -5.23
N GLN A 125 1.95 16.19 -5.64
CA GLN A 125 3.24 16.88 -5.75
C GLN A 125 3.96 17.02 -4.40
N CYS A 126 3.21 17.08 -3.29
CA CYS A 126 3.71 17.16 -1.92
C CYS A 126 3.59 15.84 -1.13
N GLY A 127 3.24 14.76 -1.82
CA GLY A 127 3.12 13.41 -1.29
C GLY A 127 3.85 12.43 -2.19
N ALA A 128 3.13 11.45 -2.77
CA ALA A 128 3.70 10.35 -3.55
C ALA A 128 4.50 10.78 -4.81
N GLY A 129 4.31 12.00 -5.31
CA GLY A 129 5.08 12.57 -6.42
C GLY A 129 6.27 13.44 -6.01
N LEU A 130 6.50 13.66 -4.71
CA LEU A 130 7.55 14.57 -4.24
C LEU A 130 8.95 14.00 -4.53
N ASP A 131 9.21 12.75 -4.15
CA ASP A 131 10.53 12.12 -4.32
C ASP A 131 10.96 12.07 -5.79
N ALA A 132 10.06 11.65 -6.68
CA ALA A 132 10.30 11.61 -8.13
C ALA A 132 10.63 12.99 -8.72
N PHE A 133 10.01 14.05 -8.21
CA PHE A 133 10.33 15.43 -8.58
C PHE A 133 11.68 15.86 -8.00
N LEU A 134 11.99 15.50 -6.75
CA LEU A 134 13.24 15.88 -6.07
C LEU A 134 14.46 15.21 -6.72
N ASN A 135 14.37 13.92 -7.04
CA ASN A 135 15.41 13.14 -7.72
C ASN A 135 15.87 13.76 -9.05
N ASN A 136 14.97 14.49 -9.72
CA ASN A 136 15.19 15.06 -11.05
C ASN A 136 15.02 16.60 -11.07
N ASN A 137 15.02 17.26 -9.90
CA ASN A 137 14.44 18.60 -9.71
C ASN A 137 14.91 19.65 -10.70
N LYS A 138 16.23 19.80 -10.87
CA LYS A 138 16.83 20.76 -11.79
C LYS A 138 16.40 20.50 -13.23
N CYS A 139 16.50 19.25 -13.67
CA CYS A 139 16.12 18.86 -15.02
C CYS A 139 14.63 19.10 -15.27
N MET A 140 13.76 18.71 -14.32
CA MET A 140 12.31 18.88 -14.46
C MET A 140 11.90 20.34 -14.47
N ILE A 141 12.48 21.18 -13.61
CA ILE A 141 12.26 22.63 -13.60
C ILE A 141 12.72 23.24 -14.93
N ASP A 142 13.96 22.99 -15.35
CA ASP A 142 14.52 23.50 -16.61
C ASP A 142 13.65 23.06 -17.81
N THR A 143 13.16 21.81 -17.81
CA THR A 143 12.30 21.24 -18.85
C THR A 143 10.90 21.86 -18.86
N ILE A 144 10.28 22.05 -17.69
CA ILE A 144 8.95 22.66 -17.56
C ILE A 144 8.99 24.14 -17.98
N ILE A 145 10.06 24.87 -17.65
CA ILE A 145 10.28 26.24 -18.10
C ILE A 145 10.43 26.28 -19.63
N ASN A 146 11.34 25.48 -20.18
CA ASN A 146 11.65 25.48 -21.62
C ASN A 146 10.45 25.05 -22.48
N ASN A 147 9.56 24.20 -21.95
CA ASN A 147 8.36 23.73 -22.64
C ASN A 147 7.07 24.42 -22.16
N TYR A 148 7.15 25.50 -21.38
CA TYR A 148 5.99 26.14 -20.72
C TYR A 148 4.85 26.48 -21.69
N LEU A 149 5.16 27.03 -22.87
CA LEU A 149 4.16 27.39 -23.88
C LEU A 149 3.45 26.15 -24.46
N GLN A 150 4.17 25.05 -24.68
CA GLN A 150 3.62 23.78 -25.16
C GLN A 150 2.71 23.16 -24.10
N ILE A 151 3.20 23.04 -22.86
CA ILE A 151 2.46 22.48 -21.73
C ILE A 151 1.15 23.27 -21.53
N ARG A 152 1.22 24.60 -21.54
CA ARG A 152 0.06 25.49 -21.45
C ARG A 152 -0.90 25.35 -22.64
N SER A 153 -0.41 25.19 -23.87
CA SER A 153 -1.28 24.98 -25.03
C SER A 153 -2.03 23.65 -24.95
N CYS A 154 -1.43 22.62 -24.35
CA CYS A 154 -2.09 21.33 -24.16
C CYS A 154 -3.22 21.40 -23.13
N ASP A 155 -3.09 22.21 -22.07
CA ASP A 155 -4.22 22.48 -21.16
C ASP A 155 -5.35 23.26 -21.86
N GLN A 156 -5.01 24.26 -22.66
CA GLN A 156 -5.99 25.05 -23.42
C GLN A 156 -6.72 24.21 -24.48
N GLU A 157 -5.99 23.38 -25.23
CA GLU A 157 -6.56 22.48 -26.22
C GLU A 157 -7.43 21.40 -25.57
N PHE A 158 -6.97 20.79 -24.48
CA PHE A 158 -7.77 19.86 -23.69
C PHE A 158 -9.09 20.49 -23.24
N ASN A 159 -9.05 21.67 -22.61
CA ASN A 159 -10.25 22.36 -22.14
C ASN A 159 -11.20 22.72 -23.30
N ARG A 160 -10.68 23.25 -24.42
CA ARG A 160 -11.46 23.58 -25.63
C ARG A 160 -12.11 22.36 -26.27
N ASN A 161 -11.36 21.27 -26.44
CA ASN A 161 -11.85 20.04 -27.06
C ASN A 161 -12.98 19.40 -26.22
N VAL A 162 -12.90 19.59 -24.91
CA VAL A 162 -13.87 19.13 -23.90
C VAL A 162 -15.13 19.97 -23.85
N GLU A 163 -15.04 21.29 -23.93
CA GLU A 163 -16.20 22.19 -23.94
C GLU A 163 -17.10 21.97 -25.16
N VAL A 164 -16.52 21.50 -26.28
CA VAL A 164 -17.20 21.36 -27.57
C VAL A 164 -17.61 19.91 -27.90
N SER A 165 -17.04 18.90 -27.25
CA SER A 165 -17.28 17.48 -27.59
C SER A 165 -18.25 16.77 -26.65
N ARG A 166 -18.94 15.76 -27.19
CA ARG A 166 -19.65 14.75 -26.38
C ARG A 166 -18.64 13.84 -25.65
N SER A 167 -19.14 13.10 -24.66
CA SER A 167 -18.35 12.30 -23.72
C SER A 167 -17.62 11.10 -24.35
N ASP A 168 -17.92 10.75 -25.59
CA ASP A 168 -17.37 9.61 -26.34
C ASP A 168 -15.88 9.73 -26.66
N ARG A 169 -15.33 10.96 -26.72
CA ARG A 169 -13.90 11.21 -26.98
C ARG A 169 -13.10 11.66 -25.75
N ALA A 170 -13.71 11.68 -24.56
CA ALA A 170 -13.07 12.17 -23.34
C ALA A 170 -11.79 11.38 -22.98
N CYS A 171 -11.79 10.06 -23.14
CA CYS A 171 -10.60 9.22 -22.92
C CYS A 171 -9.45 9.56 -23.88
N THR A 172 -9.75 9.94 -25.12
CA THR A 172 -8.76 10.37 -26.12
C THR A 172 -8.08 11.65 -25.66
N TYR A 173 -8.86 12.69 -25.33
CA TYR A 173 -8.33 13.97 -24.85
C TYR A 173 -7.52 13.83 -23.55
N VAL A 174 -7.97 12.96 -22.64
CA VAL A 174 -7.24 12.65 -21.40
C VAL A 174 -5.90 11.97 -21.68
N ASN A 175 -5.78 11.15 -22.73
CA ASN A 175 -4.53 10.51 -23.10
C ASN A 175 -3.61 11.46 -23.90
N GLU A 176 -4.16 12.28 -24.79
CA GLU A 176 -3.41 13.33 -25.51
C GLU A 176 -2.74 14.30 -24.53
N VAL A 177 -3.48 14.81 -23.54
CA VAL A 177 -2.95 15.79 -22.59
C VAL A 177 -1.96 15.19 -21.60
N LYS A 178 -2.11 13.91 -21.20
CA LYS A 178 -1.06 13.17 -20.46
C LYS A 178 0.22 13.06 -21.29
N GLY A 179 0.10 12.61 -22.54
CA GLY A 179 1.25 12.43 -23.44
C GLY A 179 2.00 13.74 -23.67
N CYS A 180 1.31 14.88 -23.74
CA CYS A 180 1.94 16.19 -23.84
C CYS A 180 2.75 16.60 -22.58
N TYR A 181 2.30 16.20 -21.38
CA TYR A 181 3.05 16.44 -20.14
C TYR A 181 4.19 15.42 -19.95
N GLU A 182 3.97 14.16 -20.32
CA GLU A 182 4.94 13.06 -20.21
C GLU A 182 6.11 13.22 -21.17
N ALA A 183 5.86 13.47 -22.46
CA ALA A 183 6.87 13.48 -23.52
C ALA A 183 8.09 14.40 -23.27
N PRO A 184 7.95 15.69 -22.92
CA PRO A 184 9.12 16.56 -22.70
C PRO A 184 9.94 16.13 -21.48
N LEU A 185 9.28 15.69 -20.41
CA LEU A 185 9.93 15.23 -19.18
C LEU A 185 10.61 13.87 -19.37
N LEU A 186 9.98 12.94 -20.07
CA LEU A 186 10.55 11.64 -20.44
C LEU A 186 11.81 11.81 -21.31
N ALA A 187 11.73 12.68 -22.34
CA ALA A 187 12.82 12.91 -23.28
C ALA A 187 14.02 13.64 -22.64
N SER A 188 13.78 14.57 -21.70
CA SER A 188 14.81 15.41 -21.12
C SER A 188 15.41 14.85 -19.82
N CYS A 189 14.57 14.19 -19.01
CA CYS A 189 14.87 13.80 -17.62
C CYS A 189 14.60 12.32 -17.31
N GLY A 190 14.20 11.51 -18.30
CA GLY A 190 14.03 10.07 -18.14
C GLY A 190 12.69 9.63 -17.54
N VAL A 191 12.58 8.31 -17.33
CA VAL A 191 11.30 7.61 -17.10
C VAL A 191 10.57 8.05 -15.83
N GLU A 192 11.30 8.36 -14.76
CA GLU A 192 10.71 8.82 -13.49
C GLU A 192 10.05 10.20 -13.63
N ALA A 193 10.72 11.14 -14.30
CA ALA A 193 10.17 12.45 -14.63
C ALA A 193 9.00 12.38 -15.64
N GLY A 194 9.11 11.50 -16.64
CA GLY A 194 8.03 11.20 -17.59
C GLY A 194 6.78 10.67 -16.88
N TRP A 195 6.94 9.67 -16.01
CA TRP A 195 5.87 9.16 -15.16
C TRP A 195 5.24 10.26 -14.30
N TRP A 196 6.05 11.10 -13.67
CA TRP A 196 5.55 12.22 -12.86
C TRP A 196 4.67 13.18 -13.67
N GLY A 197 5.10 13.53 -14.89
CA GLY A 197 4.32 14.35 -15.83
C GLY A 197 3.02 13.68 -16.27
N CYS A 198 3.05 12.38 -16.55
CA CYS A 198 1.87 11.59 -16.89
C CYS A 198 0.86 11.55 -15.72
N GLU A 199 1.36 11.27 -14.51
CA GLU A 199 0.55 11.01 -13.32
C GLU A 199 -0.07 12.29 -12.75
N ILE A 200 0.69 13.39 -12.66
CA ILE A 200 0.16 14.68 -12.20
C ILE A 200 -1.00 15.14 -13.10
N LYS A 201 -0.91 14.90 -14.42
CA LYS A 201 -1.99 15.26 -15.34
C LYS A 201 -3.13 14.23 -15.33
N ARG A 202 -2.87 12.93 -15.16
CA ARG A 202 -3.89 11.90 -14.94
C ARG A 202 -4.77 12.23 -13.74
N LEU A 203 -4.17 12.61 -12.62
CA LEU A 203 -4.88 12.91 -11.39
C LEU A 203 -5.78 14.15 -11.56
N VAL A 204 -5.24 15.27 -12.04
CA VAL A 204 -6.00 16.51 -12.31
C VAL A 204 -7.15 16.29 -13.30
N THR A 205 -6.93 15.53 -14.37
CA THR A 205 -7.98 15.24 -15.37
C THR A 205 -9.05 14.30 -14.82
N SER A 206 -8.69 13.33 -13.97
CA SER A 206 -9.67 12.41 -13.37
C SER A 206 -10.67 13.09 -12.43
N VAL A 207 -10.26 14.15 -11.71
CA VAL A 207 -11.15 14.87 -10.78
C VAL A 207 -11.95 16.00 -11.46
N THR A 208 -11.38 16.64 -12.48
CA THR A 208 -12.11 17.60 -13.34
C THR A 208 -13.27 16.92 -14.12
N PHE A 209 -13.24 15.58 -14.24
CA PHE A 209 -14.21 14.74 -14.94
C PHE A 209 -14.79 13.61 -14.10
N LEU A 210 -15.71 13.95 -13.20
CA LEU A 210 -16.49 12.93 -12.49
C LEU A 210 -17.34 12.03 -13.42
N ASN A 211 -17.57 12.44 -14.67
CA ASN A 211 -18.45 11.75 -15.62
C ASN A 211 -17.72 10.95 -16.72
N VAL A 212 -16.42 10.66 -16.58
CA VAL A 212 -15.73 9.67 -17.45
C VAL A 212 -15.64 8.28 -16.79
N GLY A 213 -16.02 8.16 -15.51
CA GLY A 213 -16.21 6.88 -14.81
C GLY A 213 -17.62 6.64 -14.25
N ALA A 214 -18.49 7.67 -14.18
CA ALA A 214 -19.72 7.57 -13.36
C ALA A 214 -20.97 8.31 -13.91
N THR A 215 -21.24 8.33 -15.22
CA THR A 215 -22.61 8.65 -15.71
C THR A 215 -22.96 8.03 -17.07
N VAL A 216 -23.40 6.77 -17.09
CA VAL A 216 -24.33 6.25 -18.11
C VAL A 216 -25.43 5.41 -17.44
N GLN A 217 -26.17 6.03 -16.51
CA GLN A 217 -27.52 5.61 -16.16
C GLN A 217 -28.41 6.85 -16.09
N LEU A 218 -29.68 6.66 -16.49
CA LEU A 218 -30.73 7.68 -16.56
C LEU A 218 -30.53 8.77 -17.64
N TRP A 219 -30.86 8.43 -18.89
CA TRP A 219 -31.95 9.06 -19.65
C TRP A 219 -32.46 8.09 -20.73
N ARG A 220 -33.42 7.22 -20.36
CA ARG A 220 -34.27 6.54 -21.34
C ARG A 220 -35.38 7.51 -21.76
N THR A 221 -35.30 8.07 -22.99
CA THR A 221 -36.45 8.24 -23.90
C THR A 221 -36.01 8.87 -25.22
N SER A 222 -35.66 8.04 -26.20
CA SER A 222 -35.86 8.31 -27.62
C SER A 222 -35.91 6.97 -28.36
N PRO A 223 -36.95 6.69 -29.16
CA PRO A 223 -37.01 5.46 -29.93
C PRO A 223 -36.06 5.54 -31.13
N ASN A 224 -35.74 4.37 -31.71
CA ASN A 224 -34.97 4.18 -32.95
C ASN A 224 -33.45 4.32 -32.82
N PHE A 225 -32.82 3.40 -32.08
CA PHE A 225 -31.49 2.91 -32.45
C PHE A 225 -31.38 1.41 -32.16
N GLU A 226 -31.75 0.58 -33.15
CA GLU A 226 -31.48 -0.86 -33.10
C GLU A 226 -29.98 -1.10 -33.32
N VAL A 227 -29.23 -1.30 -32.24
CA VAL A 227 -27.95 -1.99 -32.34
C VAL A 227 -28.26 -3.47 -32.51
N THR A 228 -28.05 -3.98 -33.72
CA THR A 228 -28.19 -5.39 -34.06
C THR A 228 -27.27 -6.23 -33.17
N LYS A 229 -27.86 -6.98 -32.22
CA LYS A 229 -27.12 -7.98 -31.44
C LYS A 229 -26.62 -9.07 -32.39
N ASN A 230 -25.35 -8.99 -32.78
CA ASN A 230 -24.65 -10.11 -33.40
C ASN A 230 -24.51 -11.22 -32.33
N LYS A 231 -25.48 -12.13 -32.36
CA LYS A 231 -25.73 -13.14 -31.33
C LYS A 231 -24.85 -14.39 -31.57
N PHE A 232 -23.54 -14.21 -31.51
CA PHE A 232 -22.55 -15.30 -31.44
C PHE A 232 -21.36 -14.86 -30.58
N SER A 233 -21.42 -15.17 -29.28
CA SER A 233 -20.25 -15.25 -28.41
C SER A 233 -20.41 -16.48 -27.51
N LYS A 234 -19.28 -17.13 -27.23
CA LYS A 234 -19.16 -18.34 -26.42
C LYS A 234 -19.11 -17.91 -24.95
N SER A 235 -19.75 -18.65 -24.03
CA SER A 235 -19.69 -18.32 -22.60
C SER A 235 -18.26 -18.42 -22.08
N MET A 236 -17.73 -17.36 -21.49
CA MET A 236 -16.39 -17.31 -20.94
C MET A 236 -16.33 -18.14 -19.66
N LYS A 237 -15.51 -19.20 -19.63
CA LYS A 237 -15.37 -20.06 -18.44
C LYS A 237 -14.05 -19.77 -17.71
N ILE A 238 -14.13 -19.50 -16.41
CA ILE A 238 -13.00 -19.17 -15.53
C ILE A 238 -12.93 -20.22 -14.42
N VAL A 239 -11.74 -20.81 -14.23
CA VAL A 239 -11.42 -21.67 -13.08
C VAL A 239 -10.34 -20.97 -12.25
N ALA A 240 -10.69 -20.56 -11.04
CA ALA A 240 -9.76 -20.06 -10.05
C ALA A 240 -9.31 -21.21 -9.13
N ILE A 241 -8.04 -21.19 -8.71
CA ILE A 241 -7.45 -22.23 -7.86
C ILE A 241 -7.03 -21.58 -6.53
N GLY A 242 -7.53 -22.12 -5.42
CA GLY A 242 -7.51 -21.52 -4.09
C GLY A 242 -8.64 -20.50 -3.89
N ALA A 243 -9.20 -20.43 -2.68
CA ALA A 243 -10.19 -19.47 -2.20
C ALA A 243 -9.55 -18.45 -1.23
N ALA A 244 -8.33 -18.02 -1.54
CA ALA A 244 -7.58 -16.98 -0.83
C ALA A 244 -8.02 -15.55 -1.28
N PRO A 245 -7.55 -14.45 -0.64
CA PRO A 245 -7.96 -13.08 -0.93
C PRO A 245 -7.98 -12.71 -2.42
N THR A 246 -7.04 -13.21 -3.22
CA THR A 246 -6.99 -12.97 -4.67
C THR A 246 -8.16 -13.58 -5.42
N SER A 247 -8.46 -14.86 -5.24
CA SER A 247 -9.60 -15.49 -5.92
C SER A 247 -10.94 -14.94 -5.42
N LEU A 248 -11.01 -14.60 -4.12
CA LEU A 248 -12.19 -13.94 -3.55
C LEU A 248 -12.39 -12.54 -4.12
N GLY A 249 -11.34 -11.75 -4.32
CA GLY A 249 -11.42 -10.42 -4.96
C GLY A 249 -11.86 -10.49 -6.43
N LEU A 250 -11.37 -11.50 -7.17
CA LEU A 250 -11.83 -11.80 -8.53
C LEU A 250 -13.33 -12.17 -8.54
N ALA A 251 -13.75 -13.09 -7.69
CA ALA A 251 -15.13 -13.54 -7.62
C ALA A 251 -16.09 -12.44 -7.13
N TYR A 252 -15.69 -11.63 -6.16
CA TYR A 252 -16.43 -10.48 -5.66
C TYR A 252 -16.69 -9.47 -6.78
N ARG A 253 -15.66 -9.16 -7.58
CA ARG A 253 -15.78 -8.27 -8.73
C ARG A 253 -16.64 -8.87 -9.85
N ILE A 254 -16.52 -10.15 -10.16
CA ILE A 254 -17.38 -10.83 -11.15
C ILE A 254 -18.85 -10.85 -10.69
N ASN A 255 -19.12 -11.04 -9.40
CA ASN A 255 -20.47 -10.98 -8.82
C ASN A 255 -21.08 -9.57 -8.94
N GLU A 256 -20.28 -8.52 -8.69
CA GLU A 256 -20.69 -7.12 -8.90
C GLU A 256 -21.00 -6.83 -10.39
N LEU A 257 -20.14 -7.28 -11.30
CA LEU A 257 -20.33 -7.11 -12.75
C LEU A 257 -21.54 -7.90 -13.28
N LYS A 258 -21.83 -9.10 -12.73
CA LYS A 258 -23.06 -9.84 -13.04
C LYS A 258 -24.31 -9.10 -12.59
N LYS A 259 -24.32 -8.58 -11.36
CA LYS A 259 -25.42 -7.75 -10.84
C LYS A 259 -25.63 -6.46 -11.66
N ALA A 260 -24.57 -5.96 -12.32
CA ALA A 260 -24.62 -4.82 -13.24
C ALA A 260 -24.99 -5.19 -14.69
N ASN A 261 -25.27 -6.46 -15.00
CA ASN A 261 -25.52 -6.99 -16.35
C ASN A 261 -24.32 -6.79 -17.33
N GLN A 262 -23.09 -6.87 -16.81
CA GLN A 262 -21.84 -6.70 -17.56
C GLN A 262 -21.01 -7.99 -17.70
N ALA A 263 -21.41 -9.08 -17.04
CA ALA A 263 -20.70 -10.37 -17.00
C ALA A 263 -21.65 -11.59 -17.04
N GLU A 264 -22.82 -11.45 -17.66
CA GLU A 264 -23.91 -12.43 -17.66
C GLU A 264 -23.49 -13.80 -18.24
N ASP A 265 -22.55 -13.79 -19.18
CA ASP A 265 -22.03 -14.95 -19.93
C ASP A 265 -20.76 -15.56 -19.32
N VAL A 266 -20.30 -15.04 -18.17
CA VAL A 266 -19.13 -15.57 -17.45
C VAL A 266 -19.56 -16.72 -16.53
N GLU A 267 -18.97 -17.90 -16.68
CA GLU A 267 -19.04 -18.99 -15.71
C GLU A 267 -17.79 -18.98 -14.83
N LEU A 268 -17.94 -19.03 -13.51
CA LEU A 268 -16.82 -19.04 -12.56
C LEU A 268 -16.92 -20.26 -11.64
N VAL A 269 -15.80 -20.94 -11.47
CA VAL A 269 -15.58 -22.03 -10.52
C VAL A 269 -14.31 -21.73 -9.72
N ILE A 270 -14.37 -21.85 -8.40
CA ILE A 270 -13.24 -21.72 -7.48
C ILE A 270 -12.99 -23.10 -6.87
N LEU A 271 -11.79 -23.65 -7.07
CA LEU A 271 -11.36 -24.94 -6.53
C LEU A 271 -10.39 -24.72 -5.37
N GLU A 272 -10.82 -24.97 -4.13
CA GLU A 272 -9.98 -24.86 -2.94
C GLU A 272 -9.64 -26.25 -2.39
N GLN A 273 -8.34 -26.50 -2.16
CA GLN A 273 -7.85 -27.75 -1.60
C GLN A 273 -8.08 -27.86 -0.10
N SER A 274 -8.18 -26.73 0.61
CA SER A 274 -8.12 -26.70 2.07
C SER A 274 -9.17 -27.61 2.71
N PHE A 275 -8.71 -28.35 3.70
CA PHE A 275 -9.47 -29.25 4.54
C PHE A 275 -8.67 -29.38 5.83
N CYS A 276 -9.29 -29.16 6.98
CA CYS A 276 -8.66 -29.43 8.27
C CYS A 276 -8.96 -30.89 8.67
N GLU A 277 -8.03 -31.79 8.38
CA GLU A 277 -7.99 -33.17 8.88
C GLU A 277 -6.63 -33.33 9.59
N ASP A 278 -6.64 -33.20 10.90
CA ASP A 278 -5.69 -33.81 11.84
C ASP A 278 -6.49 -34.11 13.12
N ASP A 279 -6.27 -35.28 13.71
CA ASP A 279 -7.31 -36.11 14.35
C ASP A 279 -7.95 -35.62 15.69
N GLU A 280 -7.65 -34.42 16.21
CA GLU A 280 -8.06 -34.03 17.58
C GLU A 280 -8.82 -32.69 17.75
N ILE A 281 -9.04 -31.86 16.72
CA ILE A 281 -9.69 -30.53 16.88
C ILE A 281 -10.79 -30.27 15.80
N PRO A 282 -11.98 -29.69 16.13
CA PRO A 282 -13.14 -29.80 15.24
C PRO A 282 -13.19 -28.86 14.01
N SER A 283 -13.20 -29.48 12.84
CA SER A 283 -14.07 -29.20 11.67
C SER A 283 -14.11 -27.80 11.04
N GLY A 284 -13.62 -27.71 9.80
CA GLY A 284 -14.06 -26.72 8.82
C GLY A 284 -13.27 -26.76 7.52
N VAL A 285 -13.88 -26.26 6.43
CA VAL A 285 -13.12 -25.78 5.28
C VAL A 285 -13.12 -24.27 5.31
N PHE A 286 -11.93 -23.67 5.20
CA PHE A 286 -11.74 -22.25 5.41
C PHE A 286 -11.26 -21.57 4.12
N PRO A 287 -12.05 -20.66 3.52
CA PRO A 287 -11.53 -19.66 2.60
C PRO A 287 -10.61 -18.68 3.35
N GLY A 288 -9.75 -17.98 2.61
CA GLY A 288 -8.74 -17.05 3.13
C GLY A 288 -7.30 -17.53 2.96
N GLY A 289 -7.06 -18.83 2.78
CA GLY A 289 -5.69 -19.36 2.59
C GLY A 289 -4.76 -18.97 3.76
N LEU A 290 -3.64 -18.31 3.47
CA LEU A 290 -2.73 -17.80 4.52
C LEU A 290 -3.34 -16.68 5.40
N SER A 291 -4.52 -16.15 5.07
CA SER A 291 -5.24 -15.18 5.91
C SER A 291 -6.42 -15.81 6.66
N CYS A 292 -6.44 -17.14 6.82
CA CYS A 292 -7.40 -17.83 7.68
C CYS A 292 -7.03 -17.74 9.17
N THR A 293 -7.99 -18.13 10.00
CA THR A 293 -7.89 -18.28 11.45
C THR A 293 -8.39 -19.67 11.79
N VAL A 294 -7.67 -20.38 12.67
CA VAL A 294 -8.13 -21.63 13.27
C VAL A 294 -8.46 -21.43 14.74
N THR A 295 -9.26 -22.33 15.30
CA THR A 295 -9.58 -22.37 16.73
C THR A 295 -9.02 -23.66 17.31
N ASP A 296 -8.27 -23.58 18.42
CA ASP A 296 -7.74 -24.77 19.11
C ASP A 296 -8.78 -25.46 20.01
N ASP A 297 -8.41 -26.60 20.59
CA ASP A 297 -9.29 -27.42 21.43
C ASP A 297 -9.67 -26.74 22.77
N LYS A 298 -8.98 -25.66 23.14
CA LYS A 298 -9.28 -24.81 24.29
C LYS A 298 -10.06 -23.55 23.92
N GLY A 299 -10.34 -23.32 22.63
CA GLY A 299 -11.11 -22.17 22.14
C GLY A 299 -10.29 -20.89 21.94
N PHE A 300 -8.96 -20.96 21.89
CA PHE A 300 -8.14 -19.82 21.44
C PHE A 300 -8.11 -19.76 19.92
N LEU A 301 -8.00 -18.55 19.37
CA LEU A 301 -7.98 -18.33 17.93
C LEU A 301 -6.57 -17.93 17.47
N TRP A 302 -6.11 -18.57 16.39
CA TRP A 302 -4.77 -18.42 15.83
C TRP A 302 -4.85 -18.10 14.34
N ASP A 303 -4.40 -16.91 13.96
CA ASP A 303 -4.23 -16.51 12.55
C ASP A 303 -2.94 -17.14 11.99
N MET A 304 -2.85 -17.38 10.69
CA MET A 304 -1.64 -17.96 10.05
C MET A 304 -0.51 -16.94 9.86
N GLY A 305 -0.21 -16.16 10.89
CA GLY A 305 0.66 -14.99 10.90
C GLY A 305 -0.04 -13.77 11.53
N GLY A 306 0.72 -12.77 11.96
CA GLY A 306 0.28 -11.53 12.61
C GLY A 306 -0.45 -10.58 11.65
N HIS A 307 -1.55 -11.07 11.07
CA HIS A 307 -2.36 -10.34 10.12
C HIS A 307 -3.13 -9.21 10.80
N ILE A 308 -3.16 -8.08 10.10
CA ILE A 308 -3.93 -6.89 10.45
C ILE A 308 -4.63 -6.37 9.20
N THR A 309 -5.82 -5.79 9.36
CA THR A 309 -6.56 -5.20 8.24
C THR A 309 -6.27 -3.72 8.17
N PHE A 310 -5.41 -3.36 7.23
CA PHE A 310 -5.16 -1.99 6.80
C PHE A 310 -5.21 -1.92 5.27
N SER A 311 -5.25 -0.71 4.72
CA SER A 311 -5.49 -0.46 3.31
C SER A 311 -4.48 0.56 2.80
N HIS A 312 -3.80 0.27 1.69
CA HIS A 312 -2.94 1.23 1.01
C HIS A 312 -3.77 2.22 0.15
N ASN A 313 -4.85 2.77 0.74
CA ASN A 313 -5.86 3.60 0.08
C ASN A 313 -6.56 2.87 -1.09
N PHE A 314 -7.14 1.70 -0.81
CA PHE A 314 -8.00 0.94 -1.71
C PHE A 314 -9.47 0.94 -1.22
N PRO A 315 -10.28 1.96 -1.55
CA PRO A 315 -11.69 2.04 -1.16
C PRO A 315 -12.53 0.82 -1.53
N TYR A 316 -12.15 0.07 -2.57
CA TYR A 316 -12.83 -1.15 -2.98
C TYR A 316 -12.62 -2.31 -2.01
N TYR A 317 -11.42 -2.44 -1.44
CA TYR A 317 -11.10 -3.42 -0.41
C TYR A 317 -11.73 -3.02 0.94
N GLU A 318 -11.67 -1.74 1.30
CA GLU A 318 -12.34 -1.21 2.48
C GLU A 318 -13.85 -1.45 2.43
N LYS A 319 -14.50 -1.15 1.30
CA LYS A 319 -15.92 -1.47 1.07
C LYS A 319 -16.20 -2.96 1.31
N ALA A 320 -15.49 -3.86 0.62
CA ALA A 320 -15.73 -5.29 0.70
C ALA A 320 -15.53 -5.85 2.12
N THR A 321 -14.48 -5.41 2.83
CA THR A 321 -14.21 -5.86 4.20
C THR A 321 -15.19 -5.31 5.23
N ARG A 322 -15.61 -4.03 5.10
CA ARG A 322 -16.64 -3.43 5.99
C ARG A 322 -18.05 -3.97 5.72
N GLU A 323 -18.36 -4.39 4.50
CA GLU A 323 -19.61 -5.12 4.21
C GLU A 323 -19.60 -6.55 4.78
N ALA A 324 -18.42 -7.18 4.87
CA ALA A 324 -18.26 -8.56 5.34
C ALA A 324 -18.25 -8.73 6.87
N VAL A 325 -17.79 -7.73 7.63
CA VAL A 325 -17.68 -7.80 9.10
C VAL A 325 -18.27 -6.53 9.72
N GLY A 326 -19.25 -6.69 10.61
CA GLY A 326 -19.98 -5.58 11.23
C GLY A 326 -19.29 -4.93 12.44
N GLU A 327 -18.48 -5.67 13.21
CA GLU A 327 -17.78 -5.16 14.40
C GLU A 327 -16.25 -5.27 14.26
N TRP A 328 -15.57 -4.13 14.43
CA TRP A 328 -14.13 -3.97 14.28
C TRP A 328 -13.54 -3.25 15.50
N ASN A 329 -12.30 -3.61 15.83
CA ASN A 329 -11.46 -2.86 16.75
C ASN A 329 -10.48 -2.02 15.92
N ASP A 330 -10.62 -0.70 15.97
CA ASP A 330 -9.68 0.24 15.35
C ASP A 330 -8.58 0.62 16.34
N LEU A 331 -7.33 0.38 15.95
CA LEU A 331 -6.18 0.37 16.84
C LEU A 331 -5.07 1.28 16.33
N GLN A 332 -4.44 1.99 17.26
CA GLN A 332 -3.16 2.66 17.03
C GLN A 332 -2.05 1.63 17.17
N ARG A 333 -1.15 1.56 16.19
CA ARG A 333 -0.01 0.66 16.24
C ARG A 333 0.96 1.07 17.34
N GLN A 334 1.29 0.14 18.22
CA GLN A 334 2.28 0.29 19.27
C GLN A 334 3.29 -0.85 19.10
N CYS A 335 4.23 -0.67 18.17
CA CYS A 335 5.17 -1.71 17.77
C CYS A 335 6.63 -1.36 18.07
N LEU A 336 7.41 -2.39 18.37
CA LEU A 336 8.65 -2.28 19.12
C LEU A 336 9.72 -3.23 18.60
N VAL A 337 11.01 -2.90 18.77
CA VAL A 337 12.14 -3.82 18.49
C VAL A 337 12.92 -4.05 19.78
N ASP A 338 13.15 -5.31 20.16
CA ASP A 338 14.07 -5.64 21.24
C ASP A 338 15.53 -5.63 20.78
N MET A 339 16.39 -4.92 21.50
CA MET A 339 17.83 -4.85 21.21
C MET A 339 18.67 -5.18 22.44
N ASN A 340 18.07 -5.69 23.52
CA ASN A 340 18.78 -6.00 24.77
C ASN A 340 19.94 -6.99 24.58
N TYR A 341 19.82 -7.92 23.64
CA TYR A 341 20.86 -8.90 23.32
C TYR A 341 22.15 -8.27 22.78
N LEU A 342 22.10 -7.05 22.21
CA LEU A 342 23.28 -6.33 21.71
C LEU A 342 24.11 -5.69 22.83
N PHE A 343 23.56 -5.58 24.05
CA PHE A 343 24.14 -4.82 25.15
C PHE A 343 24.27 -5.64 26.45
N ASP A 344 24.10 -6.96 26.37
CA ASP A 344 24.05 -7.90 27.52
C ASP A 344 23.04 -7.51 28.62
N THR A 345 22.05 -6.67 28.31
CA THR A 345 21.04 -6.24 29.26
C THR A 345 19.96 -7.30 29.41
N LYS A 346 19.59 -7.63 30.66
CA LYS A 346 18.44 -8.49 30.95
C LYS A 346 17.20 -7.64 31.23
N GLY A 347 16.10 -7.92 30.54
CA GLY A 347 14.81 -7.35 30.86
C GLY A 347 13.96 -7.01 29.65
N ILE A 348 13.17 -5.95 29.83
CA ILE A 348 12.14 -5.47 28.90
C ILE A 348 12.78 -4.85 27.64
N PRO A 349 12.26 -5.14 26.43
CA PRO A 349 12.69 -4.51 25.16
C PRO A 349 12.87 -2.98 25.23
N GLN A 350 13.96 -2.46 24.65
CA GLN A 350 14.33 -1.02 24.64
C GLN A 350 14.33 -0.43 23.22
N PHE A 351 13.83 0.81 23.03
CA PHE A 351 13.50 1.33 21.69
C PHE A 351 14.35 2.45 21.14
N ALA A 352 14.75 2.21 19.89
CA ALA A 352 15.28 3.19 18.95
C ALA A 352 16.55 3.90 19.44
N VAL A 353 17.18 4.63 18.52
CA VAL A 353 18.37 5.44 18.80
C VAL A 353 18.26 6.31 20.07
N PRO A 354 17.09 6.89 20.45
CA PRO A 354 16.97 7.68 21.67
C PRO A 354 17.18 6.94 23.00
N LEU A 355 16.92 5.64 23.07
CA LEU A 355 17.09 4.80 24.27
C LEU A 355 18.30 3.85 24.19
N PHE A 356 19.10 3.93 23.13
CA PHE A 356 20.42 3.28 23.11
C PHE A 356 21.27 3.79 24.30
N PRO A 357 22.22 2.98 24.81
CA PRO A 357 23.28 3.50 25.68
C PRO A 357 23.91 4.74 25.03
N GLU A 358 24.08 5.84 25.78
CA GLU A 358 24.33 7.17 25.20
C GLU A 358 25.57 7.20 24.27
N GLN A 359 26.58 6.35 24.52
CA GLN A 359 27.73 6.18 23.63
C GLN A 359 27.34 5.58 22.27
N VAL A 360 26.50 4.54 22.25
CA VAL A 360 26.05 3.85 21.02
C VAL A 360 25.14 4.79 20.22
N LYS A 361 24.26 5.51 20.92
CA LYS A 361 23.43 6.58 20.36
C LYS A 361 24.27 7.66 19.67
N GLN A 362 25.29 8.17 20.35
CA GLN A 362 26.16 9.21 19.83
C GLN A 362 26.92 8.72 18.59
N ASN A 363 27.52 7.52 18.64
CA ASN A 363 28.18 6.91 17.49
C ASN A 363 27.23 6.79 16.28
N CYS A 364 26.01 6.27 16.47
CA CYS A 364 25.04 6.15 15.37
C CYS A 364 24.61 7.52 14.79
N LEU A 365 24.52 8.57 15.61
CA LEU A 365 24.18 9.92 15.15
C LEU A 365 25.34 10.58 14.40
N ASP A 366 26.57 10.39 14.86
CA ASP A 366 27.78 10.92 14.20
C ASP A 366 28.02 10.24 12.84
N ASP A 367 27.88 8.91 12.75
CA ASP A 367 27.94 8.16 11.48
C ASP A 367 26.87 8.60 10.46
N LEU A 368 25.62 8.75 10.91
CA LEU A 368 24.53 9.24 10.05
C LEU A 368 24.79 10.66 9.55
N LYS A 369 25.36 11.51 10.41
CA LYS A 369 25.73 12.89 10.06
C LYS A 369 26.90 12.92 9.07
N GLU A 370 27.96 12.15 9.30
CA GLU A 370 29.11 12.08 8.39
C GLU A 370 28.68 11.64 6.99
N ARG A 371 27.85 10.59 6.89
CA ARG A 371 27.33 10.09 5.60
C ARG A 371 26.44 11.09 4.89
N TYR A 372 25.64 11.87 5.64
CA TYR A 372 24.83 12.95 5.08
C TYR A 372 25.71 14.09 4.52
N GLU A 373 26.73 14.51 5.27
CA GLU A 373 27.67 15.56 4.87
C GLU A 373 28.59 15.11 3.71
N ASN A 374 28.91 13.81 3.62
CA ASN A 374 29.76 13.19 2.60
C ASN A 374 29.00 12.55 1.42
N THR A 375 27.83 13.09 1.04
CA THR A 375 26.98 12.62 -0.08
C THR A 375 27.62 12.66 -1.48
N SER A 376 28.91 13.02 -1.59
CA SER A 376 29.70 13.04 -2.84
C SER A 376 30.29 11.67 -3.24
N GLY A 377 30.12 10.61 -2.43
CA GLY A 377 30.94 9.39 -2.53
C GLY A 377 30.36 8.17 -3.27
N SER A 378 29.03 8.01 -3.39
CA SER A 378 28.40 6.75 -3.81
C SER A 378 27.62 6.85 -5.13
N SER A 379 28.34 6.98 -6.24
CA SER A 379 27.78 6.90 -7.60
C SER A 379 27.69 5.47 -8.18
N GLY A 380 27.97 4.46 -7.35
CA GLY A 380 27.85 3.04 -7.73
C GLY A 380 26.39 2.57 -7.78
N ALA A 381 26.11 1.60 -8.65
CA ALA A 381 24.84 0.87 -8.59
C ALA A 381 24.77 0.04 -7.30
N ILE A 382 23.60 0.01 -6.67
CA ILE A 382 23.34 -0.83 -5.50
C ILE A 382 22.75 -2.15 -6.00
N ASP A 383 23.54 -3.22 -5.92
CA ASP A 383 23.21 -4.50 -6.58
C ASP A 383 22.30 -5.40 -5.73
N ASN A 384 22.35 -5.29 -4.40
CA ASN A 384 21.55 -6.11 -3.49
C ASN A 384 21.05 -5.33 -2.24
N PHE A 385 20.25 -5.98 -1.38
CA PHE A 385 19.65 -5.34 -0.21
C PHE A 385 20.63 -5.10 0.94
N GLU A 386 21.69 -5.91 1.07
CA GLU A 386 22.76 -5.68 2.05
C GLU A 386 23.57 -4.44 1.65
N ASP A 387 23.97 -4.32 0.38
CA ASP A 387 24.60 -3.09 -0.15
C ASP A 387 23.70 -1.87 0.06
N TRP A 388 22.38 -2.02 -0.15
CA TRP A 388 21.42 -0.95 0.09
C TRP A 388 21.42 -0.54 1.56
N ILE A 389 21.40 -1.49 2.50
CA ILE A 389 21.49 -1.18 3.93
C ILE A 389 22.84 -0.51 4.23
N MET A 390 23.97 -1.06 3.79
CA MET A 390 25.32 -0.54 4.09
C MET A 390 25.61 0.83 3.46
N ALA A 391 24.94 1.18 2.37
CA ALA A 391 25.00 2.52 1.77
C ALA A 391 24.23 3.57 2.58
N HIS A 392 23.15 3.19 3.25
CA HIS A 392 22.25 4.10 3.98
C HIS A 392 22.42 4.03 5.52
N PHE A 393 23.03 2.97 6.05
CA PHE A 393 23.19 2.60 7.47
C PHE A 393 24.54 1.88 7.70
N ASP A 394 24.94 1.68 8.95
CA ASP A 394 26.23 1.07 9.30
C ASP A 394 26.15 -0.44 9.70
N GLN A 395 27.29 -1.12 9.79
CA GLN A 395 27.45 -2.48 10.32
C GLN A 395 26.79 -2.69 11.70
N LEU A 396 26.88 -1.71 12.61
CA LEU A 396 26.18 -1.75 13.90
C LEU A 396 24.65 -1.69 13.74
N SER A 397 24.14 -1.11 12.66
CA SER A 397 22.71 -1.16 12.31
C SER A 397 22.32 -2.52 11.73
N TRP A 398 23.23 -3.21 11.04
CA TRP A 398 22.98 -4.46 10.30
C TRP A 398 23.10 -5.74 11.13
N THR A 399 23.93 -5.77 12.18
CA THR A 399 23.94 -6.90 13.16
C THR A 399 22.61 -7.09 13.88
N SER A 400 21.72 -6.10 13.77
CA SER A 400 20.29 -6.23 14.07
C SER A 400 19.49 -6.45 12.79
N SER A 401 18.55 -7.41 12.78
CA SER A 401 17.54 -7.56 11.73
C SER A 401 16.55 -6.36 11.62
N SER A 402 16.86 -5.24 12.27
CA SER A 402 16.13 -3.97 12.27
C SER A 402 16.36 -3.15 11.01
N SER A 403 16.70 -3.78 9.87
CA SER A 403 16.83 -3.12 8.57
C SER A 403 15.55 -2.37 8.17
N HIS A 404 14.37 -2.82 8.62
CA HIS A 404 13.11 -2.08 8.49
C HIS A 404 12.94 -0.89 9.44
N THR A 405 13.71 -0.77 10.51
CA THR A 405 13.54 0.27 11.54
C THR A 405 14.55 1.39 11.36
N LEU A 406 15.81 1.06 11.07
CA LEU A 406 16.87 2.04 10.83
C LEU A 406 16.68 2.74 9.47
N ALA A 407 16.18 2.02 8.45
CA ALA A 407 15.65 2.57 7.19
C ALA A 407 14.75 3.81 7.36
N LYS A 408 14.01 3.90 8.46
CA LYS A 408 13.01 4.94 8.70
C LYS A 408 13.57 6.18 9.40
N CYS A 409 14.79 6.14 9.95
CA CYS A 409 15.46 7.33 10.47
C CYS A 409 16.01 8.21 9.34
N GLY A 410 16.59 7.61 8.27
CA GLY A 410 17.10 8.35 7.11
C GLY A 410 16.02 9.09 6.30
N LEU A 411 14.77 8.64 6.41
CA LEU A 411 13.59 9.24 5.75
C LEU A 411 12.90 10.34 6.57
N TRP A 412 13.36 10.62 7.80
CA TRP A 412 12.72 11.64 8.65
C TRP A 412 13.35 13.03 8.50
N ASN A 413 12.48 14.04 8.53
CA ASN A 413 12.80 15.46 8.41
C ASN A 413 14.05 15.88 9.21
N GLN A 414 15.10 16.27 8.50
CA GLN A 414 16.46 16.54 9.00
C GLN A 414 16.53 17.50 10.21
N ARG A 415 15.51 18.33 10.43
CA ARG A 415 15.44 19.23 11.60
C ARG A 415 15.09 18.54 12.92
N LYS A 416 14.51 17.33 12.92
CA LYS A 416 14.14 16.61 14.17
C LYS A 416 15.25 15.76 14.77
N CYS A 417 16.24 15.34 13.97
CA CYS A 417 17.46 14.70 14.45
C CYS A 417 18.37 15.66 15.27
N LEU A 418 18.04 16.95 15.30
CA LEU A 418 18.68 18.01 16.08
C LEU A 418 17.94 18.32 17.41
N GLN A 419 16.87 17.59 17.75
CA GLN A 419 16.13 17.80 19.00
C GLN A 419 16.80 17.13 20.21
N THR A 420 16.66 17.75 21.38
CA THR A 420 17.30 17.27 22.62
C THR A 420 16.69 15.95 23.11
N GLY A 421 17.49 15.15 23.82
CA GLY A 421 17.14 13.75 24.15
C GLY A 421 15.81 13.52 24.89
N ASN A 422 15.27 14.51 25.60
CA ASN A 422 13.98 14.42 26.28
C ASN A 422 12.75 14.46 25.34
N GLU A 423 12.87 15.08 24.16
CA GLU A 423 11.76 15.14 23.19
C GLU A 423 11.69 13.84 22.38
N LEU A 424 12.84 13.30 22.01
CA LEU A 424 12.97 12.02 21.28
C LEU A 424 12.53 10.81 22.12
N ALA A 425 12.72 10.84 23.44
CA ALA A 425 12.31 9.76 24.35
C ALA A 425 10.79 9.56 24.48
N LYS A 426 9.97 10.45 23.90
CA LYS A 426 8.49 10.39 23.90
C LYS A 426 7.89 10.37 22.49
N ALA A 427 8.73 10.28 21.45
CA ALA A 427 8.28 10.39 20.07
C ALA A 427 7.86 9.02 19.50
N ASP A 428 6.55 8.74 19.55
CA ASP A 428 5.96 7.79 18.60
C ASP A 428 5.72 8.54 17.28
N PHE A 429 6.37 8.09 16.23
CA PHE A 429 6.36 8.77 14.93
C PHE A 429 5.17 8.38 14.04
N GLY A 430 4.30 7.43 14.46
CA GLY A 430 3.04 7.13 13.77
C GLY A 430 3.17 6.82 12.27
N TRP A 431 4.33 6.31 11.83
CA TRP A 431 4.70 6.28 10.40
C TRP A 431 4.44 4.92 9.75
N GLY A 432 3.94 4.92 8.52
CA GLY A 432 3.70 3.74 7.68
C GLY A 432 2.20 3.44 7.49
N PRO A 433 1.81 2.69 6.45
CA PRO A 433 0.41 2.48 6.06
C PRO A 433 -0.41 1.71 7.10
N ASN A 434 0.25 1.07 8.08
CA ASN A 434 -0.36 0.36 9.20
C ASN A 434 -0.16 1.07 10.55
N ALA A 435 0.09 2.38 10.57
CA ALA A 435 0.16 3.17 11.80
C ALA A 435 -1.18 3.18 12.57
N THR A 436 -2.28 3.17 11.82
CA THR A 436 -3.58 2.68 12.27
C THR A 436 -3.93 1.42 11.51
N PHE A 437 -4.68 0.52 12.14
CA PHE A 437 -5.25 -0.65 11.49
C PHE A 437 -6.53 -1.08 12.20
N SER A 438 -7.36 -1.85 11.50
CA SER A 438 -8.52 -2.52 12.07
C SER A 438 -8.22 -4.00 12.28
N PHE A 439 -8.82 -4.60 13.30
CA PHE A 439 -8.88 -6.06 13.48
C PHE A 439 -10.33 -6.49 13.73
N PRO A 440 -10.81 -7.61 13.15
CA PRO A 440 -12.16 -8.10 13.40
C PRO A 440 -12.36 -8.36 14.89
N LYS A 441 -13.47 -7.90 15.47
CA LYS A 441 -13.68 -8.05 16.91
C LYS A 441 -13.77 -9.53 17.33
N TYR A 442 -14.36 -10.37 16.47
CA TYR A 442 -14.53 -11.81 16.68
C TYR A 442 -13.99 -12.60 15.48
N GLY A 443 -13.56 -13.84 15.71
CA GLY A 443 -13.24 -14.81 14.65
C GLY A 443 -11.90 -14.62 13.93
N GLY A 444 -11.05 -13.67 14.37
CA GLY A 444 -9.74 -13.39 13.78
C GLY A 444 -9.80 -12.86 12.34
N THR A 445 -8.66 -12.77 11.66
CA THR A 445 -8.61 -12.30 10.26
C THR A 445 -9.43 -13.17 9.32
N GLY A 446 -9.50 -14.48 9.57
CA GLY A 446 -10.25 -15.46 8.79
C GLY A 446 -11.75 -15.19 8.73
N ALA A 447 -12.33 -14.51 9.74
CA ALA A 447 -13.72 -14.09 9.71
C ALA A 447 -14.05 -13.21 8.49
N VAL A 448 -13.13 -12.32 8.10
CA VAL A 448 -13.29 -11.43 6.92
C VAL A 448 -13.46 -12.27 5.66
N TRP A 449 -12.59 -13.26 5.46
CA TRP A 449 -12.54 -14.06 4.24
C TRP A 449 -13.65 -15.11 4.17
N LYS A 450 -14.06 -15.63 5.32
CA LYS A 450 -15.26 -16.45 5.46
C LYS A 450 -16.51 -15.67 5.07
N SER A 451 -16.73 -14.49 5.66
CA SER A 451 -17.87 -13.64 5.31
C SER A 451 -17.87 -13.22 3.83
N ILE A 452 -16.72 -12.82 3.27
CA ILE A 452 -16.62 -12.49 1.84
C ILE A 452 -17.00 -13.69 0.97
N ALA A 453 -16.60 -14.91 1.32
CA ALA A 453 -17.01 -16.11 0.60
C ALA A 453 -18.51 -16.41 0.74
N GLU A 454 -19.10 -16.20 1.92
CA GLU A 454 -20.55 -16.34 2.16
C GLU A 454 -21.40 -15.32 1.37
N MET A 455 -20.84 -14.15 1.02
CA MET A 455 -21.48 -13.14 0.14
C MET A 455 -21.50 -13.52 -1.35
N LEU A 456 -20.78 -14.56 -1.76
CA LEU A 456 -20.71 -15.02 -3.15
C LEU A 456 -21.78 -16.08 -3.46
N PRO A 457 -22.11 -16.31 -4.75
CA PRO A 457 -22.92 -17.46 -5.15
C PRO A 457 -22.20 -18.76 -4.75
N GLN A 458 -22.80 -19.53 -3.85
CA GLN A 458 -22.17 -20.68 -3.22
C GLN A 458 -21.89 -21.82 -4.21
N GLU A 459 -22.62 -21.87 -5.33
CA GLU A 459 -22.37 -22.80 -6.43
C GLU A 459 -21.07 -22.54 -7.20
N TRP A 460 -20.35 -21.43 -6.94
CA TRP A 460 -19.01 -21.20 -7.48
C TRP A 460 -17.90 -21.76 -6.59
N LEU A 461 -18.17 -22.03 -5.30
CA LEU A 461 -17.18 -22.38 -4.29
C LEU A 461 -17.11 -23.90 -4.08
N HIS A 462 -16.05 -24.53 -4.56
CA HIS A 462 -15.83 -25.98 -4.42
C HIS A 462 -14.62 -26.27 -3.53
N TYR A 463 -14.94 -26.72 -2.33
CA TYR A 463 -14.01 -27.08 -1.26
C TYR A 463 -13.61 -28.57 -1.31
N ASN A 464 -12.49 -28.94 -0.65
CA ASN A 464 -11.87 -30.27 -0.74
C ASN A 464 -11.59 -30.70 -2.20
N CYS A 465 -11.05 -29.75 -2.99
CA CYS A 465 -10.76 -29.90 -4.40
C CYS A 465 -9.27 -29.62 -4.65
N GLN A 466 -8.40 -30.57 -4.31
CA GLN A 466 -6.98 -30.44 -4.59
C GLN A 466 -6.72 -30.57 -6.10
N VAL A 467 -6.30 -29.48 -6.74
CA VAL A 467 -5.85 -29.51 -8.13
C VAL A 467 -4.52 -30.28 -8.22
N THR A 468 -4.51 -31.33 -9.03
CA THR A 468 -3.35 -32.22 -9.23
C THR A 468 -2.69 -32.08 -10.60
N GLU A 469 -3.39 -31.47 -11.56
CA GLU A 469 -2.93 -31.28 -12.93
C GLU A 469 -3.67 -30.10 -13.59
N VAL A 470 -2.95 -29.28 -14.34
CA VAL A 470 -3.51 -28.26 -15.24
C VAL A 470 -3.03 -28.58 -16.65
N ASP A 471 -3.95 -29.11 -17.46
CA ASP A 471 -3.74 -29.39 -18.87
C ASP A 471 -4.05 -28.11 -19.66
N TYR A 472 -2.98 -27.35 -19.96
CA TYR A 472 -3.09 -26.08 -20.68
C TYR A 472 -3.38 -26.25 -22.17
N GLU A 473 -3.14 -27.43 -22.75
CA GLU A 473 -3.38 -27.70 -24.17
C GLU A 473 -4.86 -27.95 -24.42
N ASN A 474 -5.49 -28.80 -23.58
CA ASN A 474 -6.90 -29.12 -23.66
C ASN A 474 -7.82 -28.21 -22.83
N LYS A 475 -7.25 -27.24 -22.08
CA LYS A 475 -7.95 -26.34 -21.15
C LYS A 475 -8.75 -27.08 -20.07
N GLN A 476 -8.10 -28.04 -19.41
CA GLN A 476 -8.71 -28.85 -18.36
C GLN A 476 -7.93 -28.76 -17.04
N VAL A 477 -8.65 -28.78 -15.92
CA VAL A 477 -8.07 -28.84 -14.58
C VAL A 477 -8.53 -30.14 -13.94
N LYS A 478 -7.59 -31.01 -13.56
CA LYS A 478 -7.89 -32.29 -12.88
C LYS A 478 -7.64 -32.14 -11.40
N TYR A 479 -8.70 -32.23 -10.61
CA TYR A 479 -8.64 -32.20 -9.16
C TYR A 479 -9.04 -33.56 -8.56
N ARG A 480 -8.61 -33.79 -7.32
CA ARG A 480 -9.00 -34.93 -6.49
C ARG A 480 -9.63 -34.41 -5.19
N LYS A 481 -10.41 -35.26 -4.54
CA LYS A 481 -10.72 -35.10 -3.11
C LYS A 481 -9.63 -35.82 -2.33
N GLY A 482 -9.07 -35.17 -1.30
CA GLY A 482 -7.89 -35.64 -0.56
C GLY A 482 -6.53 -35.23 -1.13
N ILE A 483 -5.47 -35.45 -0.35
CA ILE A 483 -4.15 -34.80 -0.49
C ILE A 483 -3.08 -35.73 -1.13
N LYS A 484 -2.44 -35.27 -2.21
CA LYS A 484 -1.11 -35.74 -2.69
C LYS A 484 -0.31 -34.63 -3.38
N HIS A 485 0.95 -34.46 -2.98
CA HIS A 485 1.88 -33.55 -3.64
C HIS A 485 2.46 -34.12 -4.94
N LYS A 486 2.69 -33.26 -5.93
CA LYS A 486 3.46 -33.54 -7.15
C LYS A 486 4.46 -32.41 -7.36
N LYS A 487 5.72 -32.74 -7.68
CA LYS A 487 6.74 -31.74 -7.98
C LYS A 487 6.55 -31.17 -9.39
N CYS A 488 6.57 -29.85 -9.51
CA CYS A 488 6.73 -29.13 -10.77
C CYS A 488 8.23 -28.94 -11.09
N ALA A 489 8.55 -28.47 -12.29
CA ALA A 489 9.90 -28.00 -12.60
C ALA A 489 10.26 -26.78 -11.72
N GLU A 490 11.48 -26.74 -11.23
CA GLU A 490 11.93 -25.71 -10.29
C GLU A 490 12.03 -24.34 -11.00
N LEU A 491 11.36 -23.34 -10.42
CA LEU A 491 11.50 -21.94 -10.79
C LEU A 491 12.65 -21.33 -9.98
N ASN A 492 13.43 -20.42 -10.56
CA ASN A 492 14.54 -19.76 -9.86
C ASN A 492 14.04 -18.60 -8.97
N ILE A 493 13.24 -18.95 -7.95
CA ILE A 493 12.59 -18.04 -7.00
C ILE A 493 12.70 -18.62 -5.59
N ALA A 494 13.11 -17.80 -4.62
CA ALA A 494 13.28 -18.24 -3.24
C ALA A 494 12.05 -17.93 -2.39
N HIS A 495 11.76 -18.82 -1.43
CA HIS A 495 10.84 -18.58 -0.32
C HIS A 495 11.50 -19.06 0.98
N ASN A 496 10.95 -18.62 2.11
CA ASN A 496 11.23 -19.23 3.41
C ASN A 496 10.03 -20.07 3.87
N GLN A 497 10.22 -20.82 4.96
CA GLN A 497 9.12 -21.39 5.75
C GLN A 497 8.93 -20.55 7.02
N VAL A 498 7.73 -20.58 7.59
CA VAL A 498 7.39 -19.87 8.84
C VAL A 498 6.64 -20.81 9.77
N PHE A 499 7.06 -20.88 11.02
CA PHE A 499 6.30 -21.56 12.08
C PHE A 499 5.47 -20.53 12.83
N ILE A 500 4.18 -20.83 13.04
CA ILE A 500 3.27 -20.05 13.86
C ILE A 500 3.14 -20.75 15.21
N ILE A 501 3.51 -20.10 16.30
CA ILE A 501 3.45 -20.66 17.66
C ILE A 501 2.46 -19.86 18.50
N GLY A 502 1.32 -20.45 18.84
CA GLY A 502 0.32 -19.88 19.74
C GLY A 502 0.53 -20.31 21.19
N VAL A 503 0.52 -19.37 22.13
CA VAL A 503 0.59 -19.63 23.57
C VAL A 503 -0.60 -18.99 24.27
N GLY A 504 -1.57 -19.81 24.67
CA GLY A 504 -2.73 -19.42 25.47
C GLY A 504 -2.36 -19.36 26.95
N LEU A 505 -2.70 -18.26 27.63
CA LEU A 505 -2.16 -17.88 28.93
C LEU A 505 -3.26 -17.44 29.91
N LYS A 506 -3.14 -17.81 31.18
CA LYS A 506 -3.92 -17.22 32.28
C LYS A 506 -3.46 -15.78 32.57
N LEU A 507 -4.41 -14.91 32.87
CA LEU A 507 -4.15 -13.60 33.47
C LEU A 507 -3.45 -13.74 34.84
N PRO A 508 -2.69 -12.72 35.30
CA PRO A 508 -2.53 -11.39 34.71
C PRO A 508 -1.54 -11.33 33.54
N MET A 509 -1.84 -10.48 32.57
CA MET A 509 -0.88 -10.01 31.57
C MET A 509 0.10 -9.02 32.22
N PRO A 510 1.43 -9.10 31.97
CA PRO A 510 2.38 -8.10 32.44
C PRO A 510 2.02 -6.69 31.95
N GLU A 511 2.22 -5.67 32.78
CA GLU A 511 1.82 -4.28 32.46
C GLU A 511 2.41 -3.78 31.14
N PHE A 512 3.67 -4.14 30.88
CA PHE A 512 4.36 -3.86 29.63
C PHE A 512 3.58 -4.40 28.42
N CYS A 513 3.15 -5.67 28.44
CA CYS A 513 2.50 -6.30 27.28
C CYS A 513 1.14 -5.69 26.92
N LYS A 514 0.46 -5.00 27.86
CA LYS A 514 -0.90 -4.47 27.65
C LYS A 514 -0.98 -3.36 26.61
N THR A 515 0.09 -2.60 26.40
CA THR A 515 0.09 -1.45 25.48
C THR A 515 0.49 -1.82 24.06
N PHE A 516 1.07 -3.01 23.84
CA PHE A 516 1.73 -3.30 22.56
C PHE A 516 0.86 -4.04 21.58
N THR A 517 1.09 -3.69 20.32
CA THR A 517 0.53 -4.39 19.20
C THR A 517 1.43 -5.53 18.78
N TRP A 518 2.69 -5.27 18.42
CA TRP A 518 3.63 -6.35 18.10
C TRP A 518 5.08 -5.98 18.40
N LEU A 519 5.88 -7.00 18.69
CA LEU A 519 7.27 -6.88 19.06
C LEU A 519 8.15 -7.63 18.04
N TYR A 520 9.25 -7.02 17.61
CA TYR A 520 10.28 -7.64 16.78
C TYR A 520 11.47 -8.06 17.66
N PHE A 521 11.96 -9.29 17.52
CA PHE A 521 13.15 -9.79 18.19
C PHE A 521 14.19 -10.16 17.14
N PRO A 522 15.21 -9.32 16.93
CA PRO A 522 16.27 -9.59 15.95
C PRO A 522 17.14 -10.79 16.28
N ASP A 523 17.21 -11.18 17.56
CA ASP A 523 17.82 -12.43 17.99
C ASP A 523 16.93 -13.63 17.64
N GLN A 524 15.62 -13.58 17.93
CA GLN A 524 14.67 -14.66 17.59
C GLN A 524 13.20 -14.20 17.41
N SER A 525 12.71 -14.18 16.16
CA SER A 525 11.27 -14.21 15.79
C SER A 525 10.46 -12.91 16.00
N HIS A 526 9.17 -12.93 15.68
CA HIS A 526 8.25 -11.79 15.89
C HIS A 526 7.10 -12.21 16.81
N LEU A 527 6.60 -11.30 17.65
CA LEU A 527 5.48 -11.54 18.58
C LEU A 527 4.35 -10.53 18.38
N PRO A 528 3.31 -10.84 17.59
CA PRO A 528 2.00 -10.21 17.72
C PRO A 528 1.35 -10.43 19.10
N VAL A 529 0.78 -9.36 19.63
CA VAL A 529 0.01 -9.27 20.89
C VAL A 529 -1.42 -8.81 20.56
N ARG A 530 -2.37 -9.21 21.41
CA ARG A 530 -3.82 -9.32 21.18
C ARG A 530 -4.57 -8.04 20.72
N TYR A 531 -5.46 -8.18 19.72
CA TYR A 531 -6.32 -7.11 19.17
C TYR A 531 -7.84 -7.32 19.28
N GLY A 532 -8.29 -8.56 19.46
CA GLY A 532 -9.71 -8.93 19.41
C GLY A 532 -10.06 -10.03 20.39
N GLU A 533 -11.28 -10.55 20.32
CA GLU A 533 -11.78 -11.64 21.14
C GLU A 533 -11.28 -13.00 20.60
N VAL A 534 -9.96 -13.18 20.68
CA VAL A 534 -9.20 -14.36 20.18
C VAL A 534 -8.91 -15.40 21.27
N THR A 535 -9.68 -15.38 22.35
CA THR A 535 -9.49 -16.19 23.57
C THR A 535 -10.85 -16.69 24.06
N PRO A 536 -10.95 -17.89 24.65
CA PRO A 536 -12.24 -18.47 25.08
C PRO A 536 -12.97 -17.63 26.13
N ASP A 537 -12.21 -16.95 27.02
CA ASP A 537 -12.73 -15.94 27.94
C ASP A 537 -11.67 -14.84 28.14
N ASN A 538 -12.02 -13.60 27.77
CA ASN A 538 -11.13 -12.45 27.85
C ASN A 538 -10.94 -11.88 29.28
N GLN A 539 -11.74 -12.33 30.25
CA GLN A 539 -11.65 -11.97 31.67
C GLN A 539 -10.75 -12.93 32.46
N GLN A 540 -10.41 -14.09 31.88
CA GLN A 540 -9.57 -15.12 32.50
C GLN A 540 -8.24 -15.33 31.75
N TYR A 541 -8.25 -15.14 30.43
CA TYR A 541 -7.15 -15.52 29.55
C TYR A 541 -6.67 -14.40 28.63
N TRP A 542 -5.42 -14.52 28.21
CA TRP A 542 -4.78 -13.76 27.15
C TRP A 542 -3.95 -14.71 26.27
N SER A 543 -3.39 -14.22 25.18
CA SER A 543 -2.57 -15.02 24.28
C SER A 543 -1.41 -14.21 23.70
N VAL A 544 -0.35 -14.94 23.34
CA VAL A 544 0.75 -14.46 22.52
C VAL A 544 0.86 -15.40 21.32
N MET A 545 1.12 -14.85 20.14
CA MET A 545 1.43 -15.63 18.95
C MET A 545 2.84 -15.25 18.48
N CYS A 546 3.60 -16.22 17.99
CA CYS A 546 4.97 -16.04 17.53
C CYS A 546 5.10 -16.44 16.06
N GLU A 547 5.85 -15.67 15.29
CA GLU A 547 6.22 -16.00 13.90
C GLU A 547 7.73 -16.27 13.81
N CYS A 548 8.09 -17.52 13.57
CA CYS A 548 9.46 -17.98 13.52
C CYS A 548 9.83 -18.35 12.06
N ALA A 549 10.45 -17.42 11.33
CA ALA A 549 10.88 -17.65 9.96
C ALA A 549 12.18 -18.47 9.89
N LYS A 550 12.25 -19.45 8.98
CA LYS A 550 13.43 -20.29 8.72
C LYS A 550 13.68 -20.51 7.22
N PRO A 551 14.92 -20.79 6.79
CA PRO A 551 15.21 -21.25 5.42
C PRO A 551 14.26 -22.40 5.01
N SER A 552 13.85 -22.44 3.74
CA SER A 552 12.86 -23.43 3.25
C SER A 552 13.37 -24.87 3.23
N ASP A 553 14.68 -25.07 3.37
CA ASP A 553 15.38 -26.34 3.49
C ASP A 553 15.79 -26.69 4.93
N ASP A 554 15.56 -25.81 5.91
CA ASP A 554 15.79 -26.08 7.34
C ASP A 554 14.94 -27.28 7.81
N GLN A 555 15.59 -28.25 8.45
CA GLN A 555 14.98 -29.51 8.89
C GLN A 555 14.49 -29.45 10.34
N VAL A 556 14.51 -28.27 10.97
CA VAL A 556 14.04 -28.07 12.33
C VAL A 556 12.57 -28.49 12.49
N SER A 557 12.27 -29.20 13.58
CA SER A 557 10.89 -29.63 13.87
C SER A 557 10.05 -28.48 14.42
N GLU A 558 8.75 -28.56 14.18
CA GLU A 558 7.77 -27.61 14.73
C GLU A 558 7.79 -27.58 16.27
N GLU A 559 7.94 -28.75 16.90
CA GLU A 559 8.11 -28.90 18.35
C GLU A 559 9.37 -28.18 18.87
N GLU A 560 10.51 -28.32 18.19
CA GLU A 560 11.74 -27.61 18.60
C GLU A 560 11.55 -26.09 18.49
N ILE A 561 10.90 -25.59 17.44
CA ILE A 561 10.63 -24.15 17.28
C ILE A 561 9.63 -23.64 18.33
N ARG A 562 8.57 -24.41 18.61
CA ARG A 562 7.59 -24.12 19.67
C ARG A 562 8.28 -23.95 21.01
N ASP A 563 9.10 -24.93 21.41
CA ASP A 563 9.76 -24.94 22.71
C ASP A 563 10.79 -23.80 22.81
N ARG A 564 11.57 -23.55 21.75
CA ARG A 564 12.50 -22.40 21.68
C ARG A 564 11.77 -21.06 21.80
N ALA A 565 10.61 -20.89 21.16
CA ALA A 565 9.81 -19.68 21.27
C ALA A 565 9.30 -19.49 22.72
N ILE A 566 8.84 -20.55 23.37
CA ILE A 566 8.41 -20.53 24.79
C ILE A 566 9.58 -20.15 25.71
N GLU A 567 10.76 -20.74 25.54
CA GLU A 567 11.95 -20.35 26.33
C GLU A 567 12.35 -18.89 26.08
N GLY A 568 12.26 -18.40 24.84
CA GLY A 568 12.48 -17.00 24.48
C GLY A 568 11.52 -16.06 25.21
N LEU A 569 10.22 -16.37 25.19
CA LEU A 569 9.18 -15.61 25.90
C LEU A 569 9.41 -15.54 27.42
N ILE A 570 9.83 -16.65 28.03
CA ILE A 570 10.14 -16.73 29.46
C ILE A 570 11.42 -15.93 29.78
N LEU A 571 12.48 -16.09 28.98
CA LEU A 571 13.75 -15.39 29.16
C LEU A 571 13.60 -13.86 29.03
N LYS A 572 12.75 -13.40 28.11
CA LYS A 572 12.37 -11.98 27.96
C LYS A 572 11.34 -11.51 29.01
N SER A 573 10.94 -12.36 29.96
CA SER A 573 9.93 -12.09 31.00
C SER A 573 8.55 -11.66 30.48
N ILE A 574 8.21 -12.07 29.25
CA ILE A 574 6.92 -11.80 28.60
C ILE A 574 5.85 -12.74 29.15
N ILE A 575 6.20 -14.00 29.40
CA ILE A 575 5.31 -14.99 30.02
C ILE A 575 6.00 -15.67 31.20
N LYS A 576 5.21 -16.35 32.04
CA LYS A 576 5.72 -17.37 32.97
C LYS A 576 5.14 -18.74 32.61
N ARG A 577 5.91 -19.81 32.83
CA ARG A 577 5.53 -21.16 32.41
C ARG A 577 4.22 -21.64 33.06
N GLU A 578 3.99 -21.27 34.32
CA GLU A 578 2.78 -21.59 35.08
C GLU A 578 1.50 -20.91 34.58
N GLN A 579 1.62 -19.92 33.67
CA GLN A 579 0.45 -19.28 33.04
C GLN A 579 -0.08 -20.06 31.83
N ILE A 580 0.73 -20.93 31.21
CA ILE A 580 0.38 -21.61 29.96
C ILE A 580 -0.81 -22.56 30.18
N VAL A 581 -1.82 -22.45 29.31
CA VAL A 581 -3.04 -23.28 29.32
C VAL A 581 -3.43 -23.86 27.96
N SER A 582 -2.94 -23.26 26.87
CA SER A 582 -3.03 -23.83 25.53
C SER A 582 -1.70 -23.62 24.80
N LEU A 583 -1.35 -24.56 23.94
CA LEU A 583 -0.23 -24.46 23.01
C LEU A 583 -0.74 -24.87 21.63
N TYR A 584 -0.48 -24.02 20.65
CA TYR A 584 -0.73 -24.28 19.24
C TYR A 584 0.58 -24.13 18.48
N SER A 585 0.79 -24.97 17.48
CA SER A 585 1.86 -24.79 16.51
C SER A 585 1.38 -25.22 15.13
N THR A 586 1.94 -24.61 14.09
CA THR A 586 1.85 -25.10 12.71
C THR A 586 3.04 -24.58 11.90
N SER A 587 3.45 -25.36 10.90
CA SER A 587 4.43 -24.94 9.89
C SER A 587 3.74 -24.47 8.60
N LEU A 588 4.26 -23.39 8.01
CA LEU A 588 3.85 -22.83 6.74
C LEU A 588 5.03 -22.97 5.76
N PRO A 589 5.06 -24.01 4.90
CA PRO A 589 6.18 -24.27 3.98
C PRO A 589 6.48 -23.10 3.02
N TYR A 590 5.46 -22.28 2.75
CA TYR A 590 5.55 -21.05 1.97
C TYR A 590 5.13 -19.88 2.85
N GLY A 591 6.08 -19.33 3.62
CA GLY A 591 5.85 -18.18 4.50
C GLY A 591 5.91 -16.85 3.75
N TYR A 592 7.11 -16.47 3.30
CA TYR A 592 7.41 -15.24 2.55
C TYR A 592 8.04 -15.53 1.18
N PRO A 593 7.55 -14.90 0.09
CA PRO A 593 8.26 -14.89 -1.18
C PRO A 593 9.45 -13.92 -1.08
N ILE A 594 10.67 -14.42 -1.27
CA ILE A 594 11.88 -13.60 -1.06
C ILE A 594 12.18 -12.75 -2.31
N PRO A 595 12.44 -11.43 -2.16
CA PRO A 595 12.77 -10.53 -3.27
C PRO A 595 14.24 -10.70 -3.72
N THR A 596 14.59 -11.85 -4.28
CA THR A 596 15.94 -12.10 -4.84
C THR A 596 16.21 -11.21 -6.06
N VAL A 597 17.50 -10.94 -6.34
CA VAL A 597 17.93 -10.08 -7.47
C VAL A 597 17.37 -10.59 -8.81
N GLN A 598 17.36 -11.91 -9.01
CA GLN A 598 16.91 -12.57 -10.24
C GLN A 598 15.38 -12.71 -10.34
N ARG A 599 14.64 -12.48 -9.25
CA ARG A 599 13.19 -12.74 -9.13
C ARG A 599 12.40 -12.13 -10.28
N ASP A 600 12.57 -10.84 -10.55
CA ASP A 600 11.71 -10.13 -11.52
C ASP A 600 11.91 -10.63 -12.95
N ALA A 601 13.14 -11.01 -13.32
CA ALA A 601 13.44 -11.59 -14.63
C ALA A 601 12.83 -12.99 -14.79
N GLU A 602 12.94 -13.82 -13.75
CA GLU A 602 12.35 -15.16 -13.73
C GLU A 602 10.82 -15.11 -13.73
N LEU A 603 10.22 -14.21 -12.94
CA LEU A 603 8.77 -13.98 -12.95
C LEU A 603 8.29 -13.46 -14.31
N ALA A 604 9.00 -12.54 -14.96
CA ALA A 604 8.63 -12.07 -16.30
C ALA A 604 8.70 -13.19 -17.35
N ARG A 605 9.67 -14.10 -17.24
CA ARG A 605 9.77 -15.30 -18.07
C ARG A 605 8.59 -16.26 -17.81
N ALA A 606 8.34 -16.58 -16.54
CA ALA A 606 7.28 -17.49 -16.11
C ALA A 606 5.89 -16.94 -16.48
N HIS A 607 5.59 -15.69 -16.14
CA HIS A 607 4.33 -15.04 -16.51
C HIS A 607 4.15 -14.92 -18.01
N ARG A 608 5.19 -14.71 -18.83
CA ARG A 608 5.02 -14.71 -20.29
C ARG A 608 4.59 -16.09 -20.82
N ALA A 609 5.17 -17.17 -20.28
CA ALA A 609 4.86 -18.54 -20.67
C ALA A 609 3.48 -19.01 -20.17
N LEU A 610 3.15 -18.67 -18.92
CA LEU A 610 1.83 -18.89 -18.32
C LEU A 610 0.75 -18.02 -18.97
N GLU A 611 1.06 -16.78 -19.33
CA GLU A 611 0.13 -15.94 -20.08
C GLU A 611 -0.13 -16.57 -21.45
N LYS A 612 0.86 -16.82 -22.33
CA LYS A 612 0.60 -17.45 -23.65
C LYS A 612 -0.33 -18.69 -23.61
N ASN A 613 -0.20 -19.53 -22.58
CA ASN A 613 -0.96 -20.78 -22.41
C ASN A 613 -2.12 -20.70 -21.41
N SER A 614 -2.39 -19.49 -20.93
CA SER A 614 -3.70 -19.07 -20.47
C SER A 614 -4.02 -19.32 -18.99
N ILE A 615 -3.02 -19.07 -18.14
CA ILE A 615 -3.04 -19.27 -16.69
C ILE A 615 -2.59 -17.97 -15.98
N TYR A 616 -3.50 -17.26 -15.31
CA TYR A 616 -3.17 -16.03 -14.56
C TYR A 616 -2.65 -16.36 -13.15
N SER A 617 -1.34 -16.45 -12.99
CA SER A 617 -0.71 -16.61 -11.68
C SER A 617 -0.62 -15.26 -10.95
N ARG A 618 -1.30 -15.10 -9.81
CA ARG A 618 -1.48 -13.85 -9.03
C ARG A 618 -1.53 -14.12 -7.52
N GLY A 619 -1.51 -13.06 -6.70
CA GLY A 619 -1.49 -13.13 -5.24
C GLY A 619 -0.09 -13.39 -4.65
N ARG A 620 0.00 -13.63 -3.33
CA ARG A 620 1.28 -13.70 -2.60
C ARG A 620 2.32 -14.64 -3.24
N PHE A 621 1.95 -15.90 -3.50
CA PHE A 621 2.83 -16.89 -4.13
C PHE A 621 2.53 -17.16 -5.61
N GLY A 622 1.35 -16.80 -6.12
CA GLY A 622 1.14 -16.84 -7.58
C GLY A 622 1.86 -15.70 -8.30
N GLY A 623 2.02 -14.54 -7.66
CA GLY A 623 2.81 -13.41 -8.16
C GLY A 623 4.21 -13.28 -7.55
N TRP A 624 4.47 -13.84 -6.37
CA TRP A 624 5.79 -13.84 -5.70
C TRP A 624 6.42 -12.45 -5.42
N LYS A 625 5.67 -11.36 -5.58
CA LYS A 625 6.14 -9.99 -5.29
C LYS A 625 5.68 -9.57 -3.90
N TYR A 626 6.55 -9.74 -2.92
CA TYR A 626 6.27 -9.47 -1.50
C TYR A 626 5.68 -8.06 -1.26
N GLU A 627 6.25 -7.06 -1.94
CA GLU A 627 5.85 -5.65 -1.89
C GLU A 627 4.37 -5.39 -2.26
N VAL A 628 3.73 -6.31 -3.00
CA VAL A 628 2.31 -6.27 -3.37
C VAL A 628 1.59 -7.56 -2.95
N SER A 629 1.97 -8.13 -1.81
CA SER A 629 1.48 -9.44 -1.32
C SER A 629 0.63 -9.43 -0.04
N ASN A 630 0.32 -8.24 0.49
CA ASN A 630 -0.59 -8.08 1.63
C ASN A 630 -2.03 -8.47 1.26
N GLN A 631 -2.91 -8.55 2.26
CA GLN A 631 -4.31 -8.93 2.10
C GLN A 631 -5.06 -8.06 1.07
N ASP A 632 -4.96 -6.75 1.23
CA ASP A 632 -5.56 -5.74 0.36
C ASP A 632 -4.97 -5.80 -1.05
N HIS A 633 -3.64 -5.88 -1.16
CA HIS A 633 -2.95 -6.05 -2.44
C HIS A 633 -3.43 -7.31 -3.16
N CYS A 634 -3.47 -8.46 -2.48
CA CYS A 634 -3.91 -9.72 -3.05
C CYS A 634 -5.36 -9.65 -3.54
N PHE A 635 -6.27 -9.05 -2.78
CA PHE A 635 -7.67 -8.84 -3.17
C PHE A 635 -7.80 -7.94 -4.41
N ILE A 636 -7.05 -6.82 -4.44
CA ILE A 636 -7.06 -5.89 -5.57
C ILE A 636 -6.45 -6.52 -6.83
N GLN A 637 -5.43 -7.38 -6.74
CA GLN A 637 -4.96 -8.17 -7.88
C GLN A 637 -6.08 -9.03 -8.50
N GLY A 638 -6.91 -9.66 -7.66
CA GLY A 638 -8.07 -10.42 -8.13
C GLY A 638 -9.11 -9.56 -8.84
N LYS A 639 -9.45 -8.42 -8.22
CA LYS A 639 -10.37 -7.43 -8.78
C LYS A 639 -9.89 -6.90 -10.13
N GLU A 640 -8.63 -6.49 -10.23
CA GLU A 640 -8.04 -5.95 -11.46
C GLU A 640 -7.94 -7.01 -12.55
N LEU A 641 -7.67 -8.27 -12.18
CA LEU A 641 -7.72 -9.39 -13.13
C LEU A 641 -9.15 -9.62 -13.68
N ALA A 642 -10.18 -9.51 -12.84
CA ALA A 642 -11.57 -9.58 -13.31
C ALA A 642 -11.90 -8.44 -14.28
N ASP A 643 -11.43 -7.21 -14.02
CA ASP A 643 -11.58 -6.09 -14.96
C ASP A 643 -10.80 -6.31 -16.27
N ARG A 644 -9.59 -6.90 -16.21
CA ARG A 644 -8.81 -7.28 -17.40
C ARG A 644 -9.54 -8.32 -18.24
N LEU A 645 -10.21 -9.28 -17.60
CA LEU A 645 -10.91 -10.37 -18.26
C LEU A 645 -12.23 -9.94 -18.90
N VAL A 646 -13.04 -9.18 -18.18
CA VAL A 646 -14.42 -8.85 -18.57
C VAL A 646 -14.51 -7.48 -19.26
N LEU A 647 -13.76 -6.49 -18.78
CA LEU A 647 -13.83 -5.09 -19.25
C LEU A 647 -12.65 -4.68 -20.12
N ASN A 648 -11.65 -5.56 -20.29
CA ASN A 648 -10.38 -5.28 -20.98
C ASN A 648 -9.60 -4.09 -20.38
N GLU A 649 -9.72 -3.84 -19.07
CA GLU A 649 -8.90 -2.85 -18.36
C GLU A 649 -7.51 -3.42 -17.98
N PRO A 650 -6.43 -2.63 -18.00
CA PRO A 650 -5.13 -3.10 -17.56
C PRO A 650 -5.06 -3.28 -16.03
N GLU A 651 -4.38 -4.34 -15.59
CA GLU A 651 -3.91 -4.49 -14.21
C GLU A 651 -2.89 -3.37 -13.90
N LYS A 652 -3.08 -2.67 -12.77
CA LYS A 652 -2.30 -1.47 -12.38
C LYS A 652 -1.37 -1.78 -11.22
N LEU A 653 -1.85 -2.57 -10.24
CA LEU A 653 -1.10 -2.96 -9.05
C LEU A 653 -0.03 -4.02 -9.37
N TYR A 654 -0.42 -5.10 -10.06
CA TYR A 654 0.51 -6.20 -10.35
C TYR A 654 1.02 -6.16 -11.79
N LYS A 655 2.30 -5.79 -11.93
CA LYS A 655 2.99 -5.71 -13.22
C LYS A 655 3.81 -6.99 -13.48
N THR A 656 3.56 -7.66 -14.60
CA THR A 656 4.24 -8.90 -15.01
C THR A 656 5.56 -8.69 -15.76
N GLY A 657 5.90 -7.45 -16.13
CA GLY A 657 7.18 -7.09 -16.77
C GLY A 657 8.34 -6.88 -15.77
N VAL A 658 9.55 -6.82 -16.31
CA VAL A 658 10.76 -6.36 -15.61
C VAL A 658 10.81 -4.83 -15.66
N ASN A 659 11.23 -4.18 -14.58
CA ASN A 659 11.48 -2.74 -14.57
C ASN A 659 12.79 -2.45 -15.32
N GLU A 660 12.73 -1.70 -16.43
CA GLU A 660 13.86 -1.58 -17.39
C GLU A 660 15.15 -1.01 -16.76
N ASN A 661 15.04 -0.22 -15.69
CA ASN A 661 16.18 0.32 -14.94
C ASN A 661 17.10 -0.76 -14.31
N ARG A 662 16.63 -2.00 -14.09
CA ARG A 662 17.45 -3.11 -13.56
C ARG A 662 18.22 -3.90 -14.64
N VAL A 663 18.00 -3.63 -15.93
CA VAL A 663 18.51 -4.50 -17.01
C VAL A 663 19.99 -4.25 -17.35
N LYS A 664 20.61 -3.17 -16.82
CA LYS A 664 21.99 -2.77 -17.18
C LYS A 664 23.12 -3.72 -16.73
N SER A 665 22.85 -4.72 -15.88
CA SER A 665 23.85 -5.72 -15.45
C SER A 665 23.69 -7.12 -16.07
N ALA A 666 22.64 -7.36 -16.86
CA ALA A 666 22.44 -8.64 -17.55
C ALA A 666 22.73 -8.52 -19.06
N THR A 667 23.89 -9.02 -19.47
CA THR A 667 24.38 -8.91 -20.85
C THR A 667 23.52 -9.66 -21.86
N GLN A 668 23.18 -8.95 -22.95
CA GLN A 668 22.96 -9.43 -24.32
C GLN A 668 22.43 -10.87 -24.52
N ASN A 669 21.17 -10.99 -24.93
CA ASN A 669 20.87 -11.65 -26.21
C ASN A 669 19.56 -11.14 -26.83
N HIS A 670 19.48 -11.14 -28.16
CA HIS A 670 18.42 -10.51 -28.93
C HIS A 670 17.09 -11.29 -28.93
N CYS A 671 15.95 -10.58 -28.94
CA CYS A 671 15.01 -10.55 -30.09
C CYS A 671 13.63 -9.94 -29.76
N CYS A 672 13.26 -8.94 -30.57
CA CYS A 672 11.92 -8.64 -31.13
C CYS A 672 10.61 -8.94 -30.35
N PHE A 673 9.89 -7.85 -30.06
CA PHE A 673 8.48 -7.58 -30.41
C PHE A 673 7.28 -8.35 -29.80
N TYR A 674 6.24 -7.53 -29.51
CA TYR A 674 4.79 -7.76 -29.49
C TYR A 674 4.14 -8.87 -28.61
N ILE A 675 3.39 -8.36 -27.61
CA ILE A 675 2.02 -8.76 -27.18
C ILE A 675 1.77 -10.18 -26.61
N PHE A 676 1.09 -10.17 -25.44
CA PHE A 676 0.17 -11.12 -24.79
C PHE A 676 -0.51 -12.20 -25.72
N PRO A 677 -1.15 -13.31 -25.24
CA PRO A 677 -2.06 -13.25 -24.09
C PRO A 677 -2.52 -14.56 -23.41
N ILE A 678 -3.53 -14.38 -22.54
CA ILE A 678 -4.60 -15.32 -22.19
C ILE A 678 -5.86 -14.92 -22.99
N LEU A 679 -6.72 -15.80 -23.53
CA LEU A 679 -6.81 -17.26 -23.32
C LEU A 679 -7.95 -17.66 -22.36
N THR A 680 -8.86 -16.73 -22.10
CA THR A 680 -10.29 -16.98 -21.87
C THR A 680 -10.82 -18.12 -22.74
N LEU A 681 -11.73 -18.93 -22.19
CA LEU A 681 -12.33 -20.09 -22.88
C LEU A 681 -13.38 -19.67 -23.92
#